data_AF-A0A1I2ZFE9-F1
#
_entry.id   AF-A0A1I2ZFE9-F1
#
_cell.length_a   1.000
_cell.length_b   1.000
_cell.length_c   1.000
_cell.angle_alpha   90.00
_cell.angle_beta   90.00
_cell.angle_gamma   90.00
#
_symmetry.space_group_name_H-M   'P 1'
#
loop_
_entity.id
_entity.type
_entity.pdbx_description
1 polymer ?
#
loop_
_entity_poly.entity_id
_entity_poly.type
_entity_poly.pdbx_seq_one_letter_code
_entity_poly.pdbx_strand_id
1 'polypeptide(L)'
;MERMPIKRLFLGLSMLGVQAVALGEPNLDRIAEGSATVTANQTVNGINVDTLIEQSSGKAILEWSNFDIDAGELVRFMQNGSDSVALNRISGDATQILGQLQANGRLFLVNPNGIVFGDSARVDVAGLVATTLDVANQDFLQGNYRFEGPAQPGAEIRNSGTIDIDDNGFVYLVAPDVDNRGAIRANLGRVGLATDGSFTLDLKGTELVSFQVTEEQLETSATQVSNAGSLVGDVVILQANEADKVMSSVVNSGNITAATAFDMVGGRVAQEGTLTAGDVALRASDSVLQSGDISATGRVDIDADVDIVMTQTAETRAGGDIRYNADDDLTVNTLTSENGYIGLIADNQFVQTGDITTRGTSVEVMAGTEAAGGPGSTGDIVMAEGARTQAVDDIRYQAGRDLTVGMLASRPDDDIELTAGRNLYQRADIVAAGSVTVEAGNDIVMARDSMTRAGSDIRYNADGNLTVASLDSDTGYIGLLADASIMQTGNISTGGSSVQVEAGTVAAGGPGVTGDVVMAEGTRTRATGDVRYTAGRDLILEALVSLPDDDVELQAGRDIHQHADLSAGGQIAVAAGNHLIVNEGIEARAGEGATFTAGNTMEQRAGSRIVAAKDISITAGRSVSMAGSALTRSEQGDIAYQAGRQLTVGHIMTSDRLDGGTVSLKAPAISGAAGGEGVQAGFIDIEASQTSATALERAIRSPYEVTRIVVNQREAGGRMTRDARFMNDLLLVPNGMTVAQRVPVPDADQ
;
A
#
# COMPACT_ATOMS: atom_id res chain seq x y z
N MET A 1 -11.37 113.90 -24.36
CA MET A 1 -10.62 114.85 -25.20
C MET A 1 -9.19 114.35 -25.29
N GLU A 2 -8.65 114.39 -26.50
CA GLU A 2 -7.22 114.44 -26.83
C GLU A 2 -6.31 113.21 -26.72
N ARG A 3 -5.35 113.24 -27.67
CA ARG A 3 -4.45 112.21 -28.19
C ARG A 3 -3.07 112.29 -27.55
N MET A 4 -2.45 111.11 -27.39
CA MET A 4 -1.00 110.77 -27.59
C MET A 4 0.08 111.40 -26.66
N PRO A 5 1.34 110.89 -26.61
CA PRO A 5 1.92 109.61 -27.10
C PRO A 5 2.86 108.86 -26.10
N ILE A 6 3.33 107.71 -26.60
CA ILE A 6 4.23 106.67 -26.07
C ILE A 6 5.64 107.14 -25.61
N LYS A 7 6.17 106.51 -24.54
CA LYS A 7 7.60 106.15 -24.39
C LYS A 7 7.75 104.84 -23.59
N ARG A 8 8.57 103.92 -24.12
CA ARG A 8 8.93 102.62 -23.55
C ARG A 8 9.92 102.78 -22.38
N LEU A 9 9.78 101.98 -21.32
CA LEU A 9 10.86 101.69 -20.37
C LEU A 9 10.80 100.22 -19.94
N PHE A 10 11.99 99.61 -19.87
CA PHE A 10 12.30 98.20 -19.64
C PHE A 10 11.77 97.64 -18.31
N LEU A 11 11.27 96.40 -18.37
CA LEU A 11 10.82 95.60 -17.24
C LEU A 11 11.99 94.70 -16.76
N GLY A 12 12.47 94.92 -15.54
CA GLY A 12 13.37 94.00 -14.85
C GLY A 12 12.54 93.03 -14.02
N LEU A 13 12.60 91.74 -14.35
CA LEU A 13 11.90 90.67 -13.65
C LEU A 13 12.89 89.94 -12.74
N SER A 14 12.76 90.16 -11.43
CA SER A 14 13.48 89.45 -10.37
C SER A 14 12.81 88.09 -10.12
N MET A 15 13.48 86.99 -10.50
CA MET A 15 13.08 85.63 -10.10
C MET A 15 13.49 85.40 -8.63
N LEU A 16 12.50 85.18 -7.77
CA LEU A 16 12.70 84.51 -6.48
C LEU A 16 12.96 83.03 -6.74
N GLY A 17 14.14 82.55 -6.35
CA GLY A 17 14.45 81.12 -6.32
C GLY A 17 13.72 80.45 -5.17
N VAL A 18 12.80 79.56 -5.50
CA VAL A 18 12.31 78.54 -4.57
C VAL A 18 13.34 77.41 -4.63
N GLN A 19 14.03 77.14 -3.52
CA GLN A 19 14.79 75.89 -3.41
C GLN A 19 13.77 74.77 -3.22
N ALA A 20 13.66 73.90 -4.23
CA ALA A 20 13.01 72.62 -4.06
C ALA A 20 13.94 71.76 -3.19
N VAL A 21 13.43 71.27 -2.06
CA VAL A 21 14.08 70.23 -1.28
C VAL A 21 13.94 68.96 -2.13
N ALA A 22 15.06 68.45 -2.65
CA ALA A 22 15.10 67.12 -3.24
C ALA A 22 15.01 66.13 -2.07
N LEU A 23 13.87 65.44 -1.97
CA LEU A 23 13.70 64.25 -1.15
C LEU A 23 13.92 63.07 -2.11
N GLY A 24 14.95 62.26 -1.91
CA GLY A 24 15.19 61.05 -2.72
C GLY A 24 16.58 60.42 -2.66
N GLU A 25 17.66 61.21 -2.52
CA GLU A 25 19.03 60.66 -2.65
C GLU A 25 19.58 60.05 -1.32
N PRO A 26 20.43 59.00 -1.37
CA PRO A 26 21.10 58.44 -0.18
C PRO A 26 21.90 59.50 0.59
N ASN A 27 21.69 59.59 1.91
CA ASN A 27 22.33 60.60 2.76
C ASN A 27 23.34 59.97 3.72
N LEU A 28 24.63 60.12 3.40
CA LEU A 28 25.73 59.56 4.18
C LEU A 28 26.00 60.40 5.43
N ASP A 29 25.91 59.79 6.60
CA ASP A 29 26.30 60.45 7.85
C ASP A 29 27.82 60.38 8.05
N ARG A 30 28.39 59.18 7.92
CA ARG A 30 29.84 58.96 7.98
C ARG A 30 30.26 57.61 7.39
N ILE A 31 31.56 57.51 7.09
CA ILE A 31 32.24 56.23 6.90
C ILE A 31 32.84 55.86 8.26
N ALA A 32 32.29 54.84 8.90
CA ALA A 32 32.68 54.44 10.25
C ALA A 32 34.02 53.68 10.24
N GLU A 33 34.22 52.81 9.24
CA GLU A 33 35.40 51.97 9.09
C GLU A 33 35.74 51.72 7.61
N GLY A 34 37.02 51.48 7.30
CA GLY A 34 37.50 51.27 5.94
C GLY A 34 37.67 52.55 5.12
N SER A 35 37.84 52.39 3.81
CA SER A 35 38.12 53.49 2.87
C SER A 35 37.12 53.46 1.71
N ALA A 36 36.22 54.43 1.68
CA ALA A 36 35.32 54.67 0.56
C ALA A 36 35.18 56.18 0.27
N THR A 37 34.73 56.53 -0.92
CA THR A 37 34.33 57.90 -1.29
C THR A 37 32.96 57.87 -1.93
N VAL A 38 32.07 58.75 -1.46
CA VAL A 38 30.71 58.90 -2.00
C VAL A 38 30.65 60.20 -2.78
N THR A 39 30.22 60.13 -4.04
CA THR A 39 30.12 61.26 -4.94
C THR A 39 28.79 61.24 -5.68
N ALA A 40 28.08 62.37 -5.69
CA ALA A 40 26.81 62.49 -6.39
C ALA A 40 27.01 62.89 -7.85
N ASN A 41 26.03 62.56 -8.71
CA ASN A 41 25.88 63.04 -10.07
C ASN A 41 27.14 62.87 -10.94
N GLN A 42 27.61 61.63 -11.05
CA GLN A 42 28.79 61.26 -11.84
C GLN A 42 28.41 60.64 -13.19
N THR A 43 29.36 60.64 -14.13
CA THR A 43 29.25 59.86 -15.37
C THR A 43 30.36 58.81 -15.40
N VAL A 44 29.99 57.54 -15.31
CA VAL A 44 30.92 56.39 -15.33
C VAL A 44 30.69 55.59 -16.59
N ASN A 45 31.71 55.45 -17.44
CA ASN A 45 31.64 54.73 -18.72
C ASN A 45 30.47 55.17 -19.63
N GLY A 46 30.12 56.46 -19.59
CA GLY A 46 29.02 57.03 -20.38
C GLY A 46 27.62 56.81 -19.78
N ILE A 47 27.53 56.24 -18.57
CA ILE A 47 26.29 56.05 -17.81
C ILE A 47 26.23 57.10 -16.70
N ASN A 48 25.09 57.76 -16.55
CA ASN A 48 24.85 58.67 -15.41
C ASN A 48 24.60 57.84 -14.15
N VAL A 49 25.33 58.17 -13.10
CA VAL A 49 25.27 57.54 -11.78
C VAL A 49 24.94 58.64 -10.77
N ASP A 50 23.74 58.58 -10.22
CA ASP A 50 23.23 59.58 -9.27
C ASP A 50 24.03 59.55 -7.97
N THR A 51 24.40 58.35 -7.49
CA THR A 51 25.35 58.20 -6.37
C THR A 51 26.40 57.14 -6.68
N LEU A 52 27.67 57.55 -6.76
CA LEU A 52 28.83 56.68 -6.96
C LEU A 52 29.58 56.50 -5.63
N ILE A 53 29.75 55.25 -5.22
CA ILE A 53 30.53 54.86 -4.04
C ILE A 53 31.77 54.10 -4.50
N GLU A 54 32.95 54.69 -4.37
CA GLU A 54 34.22 54.04 -4.70
C GLU A 54 34.87 53.52 -3.42
N GLN A 55 34.85 52.20 -3.22
CA GLN A 55 35.44 51.53 -2.06
C GLN A 55 36.84 50.98 -2.42
N SER A 56 37.86 51.47 -1.71
CA SER A 56 39.26 51.08 -1.91
C SER A 56 39.80 50.14 -0.84
N SER A 57 39.04 49.86 0.22
CA SER A 57 39.36 48.80 1.21
C SER A 57 38.59 47.51 0.90
N GLY A 58 39.09 46.35 1.34
CA GLY A 58 38.35 45.08 1.17
C GLY A 58 37.03 45.02 1.97
N LYS A 59 36.93 45.80 3.05
CA LYS A 59 35.71 45.98 3.84
C LYS A 59 35.51 47.45 4.17
N ALA A 60 34.28 47.93 4.14
CA ALA A 60 33.92 49.28 4.58
C ALA A 60 32.58 49.26 5.32
N ILE A 61 32.42 50.13 6.32
CA ILE A 61 31.17 50.37 7.03
C ILE A 61 30.74 51.80 6.76
N LEU A 62 29.58 51.96 6.12
CA LEU A 62 28.96 53.23 5.78
C LEU A 62 27.67 53.37 6.61
N GLU A 63 27.54 54.48 7.33
CA GLU A 63 26.36 54.80 8.12
C GLU A 63 25.56 55.90 7.43
N TRP A 64 24.26 55.66 7.29
CA TRP A 64 23.33 56.48 6.52
C TRP A 64 22.16 56.92 7.41
N SER A 65 21.74 58.17 7.24
CA SER A 65 20.48 58.65 7.82
C SER A 65 19.28 58.25 6.95
N ASN A 66 19.48 58.09 5.65
CA ASN A 66 18.54 57.47 4.72
C ASN A 66 19.32 56.81 3.57
N PHE A 67 18.78 55.74 3.00
CA PHE A 67 19.34 55.08 1.82
C PHE A 67 18.22 54.70 0.85
N ASP A 68 17.52 55.70 0.33
CA ASP A 68 16.50 55.50 -0.70
C ASP A 68 17.10 55.64 -2.10
N ILE A 69 16.50 54.98 -3.08
CA ILE A 69 16.87 55.06 -4.50
C ILE A 69 15.59 55.25 -5.29
N ASP A 70 15.33 56.45 -5.77
CA ASP A 70 14.09 56.73 -6.49
C ASP A 70 14.04 56.05 -7.86
N ALA A 71 12.83 55.93 -8.40
CA ALA A 71 12.62 55.34 -9.72
C ALA A 71 13.38 56.13 -10.79
N GLY A 72 14.29 55.46 -11.50
CA GLY A 72 15.14 56.05 -12.54
C GLY A 72 16.52 56.46 -12.07
N GLU A 73 16.78 56.47 -10.76
CA GLU A 73 18.12 56.72 -10.20
C GLU A 73 19.01 55.47 -10.26
N LEU A 74 20.32 55.68 -10.26
CA LEU A 74 21.34 54.65 -10.17
C LEU A 74 22.32 54.96 -9.03
N VAL A 75 22.36 54.04 -8.06
CA VAL A 75 23.43 53.96 -7.06
C VAL A 75 24.40 52.86 -7.46
N ARG A 76 25.69 53.20 -7.55
CA ARG A 76 26.73 52.25 -7.97
C ARG A 76 27.89 52.19 -6.99
N PHE A 77 28.18 50.99 -6.51
CA PHE A 77 29.39 50.66 -5.75
C PHE A 77 30.47 50.14 -6.69
N MET A 78 31.63 50.78 -6.67
CA MET A 78 32.86 50.34 -7.32
C MET A 78 33.85 49.89 -6.24
N GLN A 79 33.95 48.58 -6.02
CA GLN A 79 34.78 47.96 -4.99
C GLN A 79 36.03 47.32 -5.61
N ASN A 80 37.06 47.01 -4.80
CA ASN A 80 38.32 46.41 -5.29
C ASN A 80 38.16 45.05 -5.99
N GLY A 81 37.08 44.32 -5.75
CA GLY A 81 36.79 43.01 -6.34
C GLY A 81 35.51 42.39 -5.77
N SER A 82 35.11 41.24 -6.33
CA SER A 82 33.87 40.53 -5.99
C SER A 82 33.77 40.06 -4.53
N ASP A 83 34.90 39.89 -3.86
CA ASP A 83 34.95 39.49 -2.44
C ASP A 83 34.94 40.69 -1.47
N SER A 84 34.96 41.92 -2.00
CA SER A 84 34.88 43.12 -1.16
C SER A 84 33.48 43.28 -0.59
N VAL A 85 33.37 43.69 0.67
CA VAL A 85 32.07 43.83 1.36
C VAL A 85 31.85 45.28 1.79
N ALA A 86 30.71 45.85 1.42
CA ALA A 86 30.24 47.13 1.95
C ALA A 86 29.07 46.87 2.91
N LEU A 87 29.25 47.19 4.19
CA LEU A 87 28.16 47.21 5.17
C LEU A 87 27.55 48.60 5.20
N ASN A 88 26.29 48.70 4.81
CA ASN A 88 25.48 49.92 4.85
C ASN A 88 24.49 49.80 6.02
N ARG A 89 24.66 50.64 7.04
CA ARG A 89 23.71 50.74 8.15
C ARG A 89 22.84 51.98 8.00
N ILE A 90 21.53 51.78 8.07
CA ILE A 90 20.54 52.85 7.94
C ILE A 90 19.86 53.03 9.30
N SER A 91 19.79 54.28 9.76
CA SER A 91 19.19 54.64 11.06
C SER A 91 17.84 55.38 10.95
N GLY A 92 17.47 55.84 9.75
CA GLY A 92 16.19 56.51 9.47
C GLY A 92 15.07 55.54 9.12
N ASP A 93 14.08 56.01 8.36
CA ASP A 93 12.89 55.24 7.97
C ASP A 93 13.23 53.99 7.13
N ALA A 94 12.22 53.15 6.86
CA ALA A 94 12.38 51.94 6.06
C ALA A 94 12.92 52.26 4.65
N THR A 95 13.98 51.59 4.23
CA THR A 95 14.67 51.83 2.96
C THR A 95 13.77 51.52 1.77
N GLN A 96 13.66 52.46 0.83
CA GLN A 96 12.93 52.29 -0.43
C GLN A 96 13.90 52.26 -1.62
N ILE A 97 14.07 51.09 -2.24
CA ILE A 97 14.83 50.93 -3.48
C ILE A 97 13.84 50.77 -4.62
N LEU A 98 13.63 51.83 -5.39
CA LEU A 98 12.73 51.87 -6.54
C LEU A 98 13.49 51.97 -7.88
N GLY A 99 14.76 52.41 -7.84
CA GLY A 99 15.67 52.52 -8.98
C GLY A 99 16.68 51.36 -9.09
N GLN A 100 17.89 51.69 -9.53
CA GLN A 100 18.96 50.72 -9.79
C GLN A 100 20.03 50.73 -8.69
N LEU A 101 20.39 49.56 -8.18
CA LEU A 101 21.49 49.35 -7.24
C LEU A 101 22.50 48.39 -7.87
N GLN A 102 23.71 48.88 -8.15
CA GLN A 102 24.76 48.09 -8.80
C GLN A 102 26.01 47.98 -7.92
N ALA A 103 26.61 46.80 -7.83
CA ALA A 103 27.91 46.60 -7.19
C ALA A 103 28.70 45.49 -7.85
N ASN A 104 30.00 45.69 -8.06
CA ASN A 104 30.88 44.60 -8.52
C ASN A 104 31.39 43.71 -7.37
N GLY A 105 30.90 43.91 -6.15
CA GLY A 105 31.20 43.15 -4.95
C GLY A 105 29.95 42.96 -4.09
N ARG A 106 30.14 42.65 -2.81
CA ARG A 106 29.06 42.25 -1.90
C ARG A 106 28.53 43.45 -1.11
N LEU A 107 27.20 43.56 -1.01
CA LEU A 107 26.51 44.59 -0.24
C LEU A 107 25.73 43.97 0.91
N PHE A 108 25.95 44.47 2.13
CA PHE A 108 25.12 44.18 3.29
C PHE A 108 24.31 45.44 3.61
N LEU A 109 22.99 45.36 3.54
CA LEU A 109 22.04 46.42 3.86
C LEU A 109 21.36 46.08 5.19
N VAL A 110 21.59 46.91 6.19
CA VAL A 110 21.02 46.77 7.54
C VAL A 110 20.09 47.95 7.80
N ASN A 111 18.80 47.68 7.91
CA ASN A 111 17.80 48.68 8.31
C ASN A 111 16.77 48.03 9.26
N PRO A 112 16.82 48.32 10.57
CA PRO A 112 15.86 47.78 11.54
C PRO A 112 14.39 48.09 11.24
N ASN A 113 14.10 49.13 10.43
CA ASN A 113 12.75 49.53 10.07
C ASN A 113 12.21 48.83 8.81
N GLY A 114 13.03 48.04 8.12
CA GLY A 114 12.64 47.29 6.92
C GLY A 114 13.26 47.81 5.62
N ILE A 115 13.12 47.02 4.56
CA ILE A 115 13.70 47.29 3.23
C ILE A 115 12.69 46.87 2.15
N VAL A 116 12.37 47.78 1.23
CA VAL A 116 11.44 47.55 0.13
C VAL A 116 12.16 47.71 -1.20
N PHE A 117 12.15 46.67 -2.03
CA PHE A 117 12.51 46.74 -3.45
C PHE A 117 11.23 46.86 -4.28
N GLY A 118 10.97 48.03 -4.85
CA GLY A 118 9.75 48.31 -5.61
C GLY A 118 9.70 47.61 -6.98
N ASP A 119 8.57 47.71 -7.68
CA ASP A 119 8.32 47.01 -8.95
C ASP A 119 9.34 47.33 -10.07
N SER A 120 9.88 48.55 -10.08
CA SER A 120 10.91 49.00 -11.03
C SER A 120 12.34 48.76 -10.56
N ALA A 121 12.53 48.24 -9.34
CA ALA A 121 13.84 48.07 -8.75
C ALA A 121 14.67 47.05 -9.52
N ARG A 122 15.93 47.38 -9.75
CA ARG A 122 16.91 46.44 -10.32
C ARG A 122 18.19 46.44 -9.50
N VAL A 123 18.44 45.34 -8.83
CA VAL A 123 19.64 45.10 -8.04
C VAL A 123 20.54 44.14 -8.80
N ASP A 124 21.81 44.51 -8.98
CA ASP A 124 22.82 43.75 -9.72
C ASP A 124 24.13 43.78 -8.93
N VAL A 125 24.41 42.72 -8.17
CA VAL A 125 25.51 42.68 -7.18
C VAL A 125 26.20 41.32 -7.13
N ALA A 126 27.45 41.25 -6.64
CA ALA A 126 28.12 39.96 -6.46
C ALA A 126 27.59 39.14 -5.28
N GLY A 127 26.95 39.80 -4.31
CA GLY A 127 26.25 39.16 -3.22
C GLY A 127 25.48 40.18 -2.37
N LEU A 128 24.35 39.76 -1.81
CA LEU A 128 23.44 40.62 -1.05
C LEU A 128 23.09 40.00 0.30
N VAL A 129 23.20 40.77 1.36
CA VAL A 129 22.45 40.53 2.61
C VAL A 129 21.57 41.74 2.82
N ALA A 130 20.26 41.56 2.91
CA ALA A 130 19.32 42.58 3.34
C ALA A 130 18.66 42.09 4.63
N THR A 131 18.81 42.85 5.72
CA THR A 131 18.30 42.40 7.02
C THR A 131 17.88 43.57 7.92
N THR A 132 16.97 43.27 8.85
CA THR A 132 16.58 44.16 9.94
C THR A 132 17.44 43.96 11.20
N LEU A 133 18.32 42.95 11.21
CA LEU A 133 19.25 42.65 12.29
C LEU A 133 20.59 43.34 12.06
N ASP A 134 21.38 43.53 13.13
CA ASP A 134 22.67 44.21 13.02
C ASP A 134 23.83 43.26 13.31
N VAL A 135 25.03 43.59 12.82
CA VAL A 135 26.28 42.88 13.11
C VAL A 135 27.23 43.84 13.81
N ALA A 136 27.94 43.42 14.84
CA ALA A 136 28.92 44.30 15.49
C ALA A 136 30.05 44.68 14.52
N ASN A 137 30.56 45.93 14.58
CA ASN A 137 31.67 46.39 13.71
C ASN A 137 32.87 45.45 13.75
N GLN A 138 33.25 45.03 14.95
CA GLN A 138 34.39 44.16 15.17
C GLN A 138 34.19 42.80 14.50
N ASP A 139 32.99 42.23 14.61
CA ASP A 139 32.61 40.95 14.02
C ASP A 139 32.63 41.04 12.49
N PHE A 140 32.00 42.07 11.92
CA PHE A 140 32.04 42.35 10.49
C PHE A 140 33.47 42.47 9.95
N LEU A 141 34.33 43.25 10.61
CA LEU A 141 35.72 43.45 10.19
C LEU A 141 36.52 42.14 10.24
N GLN A 142 36.32 41.32 11.27
CA GLN A 142 36.95 40.01 11.43
C GLN A 142 36.40 38.95 10.46
N GLY A 143 35.25 39.22 9.82
CA GLY A 143 34.57 38.29 8.93
C GLY A 143 33.79 37.22 9.68
N ASN A 144 33.42 37.52 10.93
CA ASN A 144 32.47 36.79 11.72
C ASN A 144 31.10 37.45 11.50
N TYR A 145 30.35 37.08 10.48
CA TYR A 145 29.10 37.76 10.16
C TYR A 145 27.94 37.20 10.99
N ARG A 146 27.95 37.51 12.28
CA ARG A 146 26.89 37.19 13.22
C ARG A 146 25.93 38.38 13.32
N PHE A 147 24.73 38.22 12.78
CA PHE A 147 23.68 39.20 12.84
C PHE A 147 22.72 38.89 13.99
N GLU A 148 22.46 39.88 14.81
CA GLU A 148 21.60 39.81 15.99
C GLU A 148 21.04 41.20 16.32
N GLY A 149 19.96 41.23 17.10
CA GLY A 149 19.35 42.48 17.53
C GLY A 149 17.88 42.29 17.87
N PRO A 150 17.26 43.26 18.56
CA PRO A 150 15.83 43.22 18.81
C PRO A 150 15.07 43.34 17.48
N ALA A 151 14.19 42.38 17.20
CA ALA A 151 13.25 42.48 16.08
C ALA A 151 12.31 43.67 16.32
N GLN A 152 12.17 44.56 15.34
CA GLN A 152 11.14 45.60 15.38
C GLN A 152 9.81 45.01 14.91
N PRO A 153 8.73 45.10 15.72
CA PRO A 153 7.41 44.61 15.30
C PRO A 153 6.96 45.28 14.00
N GLY A 154 6.59 44.47 13.00
CA GLY A 154 6.12 44.94 11.69
C GLY A 154 7.22 45.39 10.72
N ALA A 155 8.50 45.18 11.04
CA ALA A 155 9.56 45.36 10.05
C ALA A 155 9.48 44.25 8.99
N GLU A 156 9.38 44.65 7.72
CA GLU A 156 9.28 43.75 6.57
C GLU A 156 10.46 43.94 5.61
N ILE A 157 10.82 42.87 4.90
CA ILE A 157 11.59 42.95 3.66
C ILE A 157 10.70 42.48 2.52
N ARG A 158 10.38 43.39 1.61
CA ARG A 158 9.55 43.08 0.43
C ARG A 158 10.32 43.29 -0.86
N ASN A 159 10.34 42.27 -1.72
CA ASN A 159 10.86 42.38 -3.08
C ASN A 159 9.74 42.26 -4.11
N SER A 160 9.46 43.33 -4.85
CA SER A 160 8.63 43.31 -6.06
C SER A 160 9.44 43.53 -7.36
N GLY A 161 10.74 43.82 -7.25
CA GLY A 161 11.62 44.11 -8.37
C GLY A 161 12.41 42.89 -8.86
N THR A 162 13.57 43.14 -9.45
CA THR A 162 14.52 42.10 -9.86
C THR A 162 15.83 42.23 -9.09
N ILE A 163 16.24 41.14 -8.43
CA ILE A 163 17.55 40.99 -7.78
C ILE A 163 18.32 39.94 -8.55
N ASP A 164 19.30 40.38 -9.33
CA ASP A 164 20.25 39.51 -10.04
C ASP A 164 21.58 39.50 -9.25
N ILE A 165 22.09 38.31 -8.99
CA ILE A 165 23.36 38.06 -8.29
C ILE A 165 24.34 37.42 -9.27
N ASP A 166 25.60 37.84 -9.24
CA ASP A 166 26.67 37.23 -10.04
C ASP A 166 26.78 35.71 -9.77
N ASP A 167 27.32 34.96 -10.75
CA ASP A 167 27.51 33.52 -10.64
C ASP A 167 28.31 33.13 -9.39
N ASN A 168 27.84 32.11 -8.66
CA ASN A 168 28.38 31.66 -7.36
C ASN A 168 28.25 32.70 -6.22
N GLY A 169 27.47 33.76 -6.40
CA GLY A 169 27.13 34.69 -5.34
C GLY A 169 25.99 34.18 -4.46
N PHE A 170 25.50 35.05 -3.57
CA PHE A 170 24.39 34.73 -2.68
C PHE A 170 23.47 35.92 -2.46
N VAL A 171 22.24 35.63 -2.05
CA VAL A 171 21.27 36.62 -1.56
C VAL A 171 20.55 36.08 -0.34
N TYR A 172 20.59 36.84 0.76
CA TYR A 172 19.87 36.55 1.99
C TYR A 172 18.97 37.71 2.37
N LEU A 173 17.66 37.46 2.46
CA LEU A 173 16.68 38.41 2.97
C LEU A 173 16.20 37.91 4.34
N VAL A 174 16.50 38.63 5.42
CA VAL A 174 16.23 38.19 6.79
C VAL A 174 15.53 39.28 7.60
N ALA A 175 14.25 39.08 7.90
CA ALA A 175 13.41 39.99 8.67
C ALA A 175 12.22 39.25 9.29
N PRO A 176 11.49 39.82 10.27
CA PRO A 176 10.29 39.20 10.84
C PRO A 176 9.23 38.79 9.79
N ASP A 177 9.08 39.61 8.74
CA ASP A 177 8.26 39.32 7.57
C ASP A 177 9.11 39.48 6.29
N VAL A 178 9.11 38.46 5.44
CA VAL A 178 9.81 38.47 4.14
C VAL A 178 8.83 38.09 3.03
N ASP A 179 8.60 39.00 2.08
CA ASP A 179 7.66 38.80 0.97
C ASP A 179 8.36 39.02 -0.39
N ASN A 180 8.56 37.93 -1.15
CA ASN A 180 9.05 37.98 -2.52
C ASN A 180 7.90 37.84 -3.52
N ARG A 181 7.60 38.92 -4.24
CA ARG A 181 6.67 38.95 -5.40
C ARG A 181 7.41 39.15 -6.73
N GLY A 182 8.66 39.59 -6.66
CA GLY A 182 9.53 39.85 -7.79
C GLY A 182 10.35 38.62 -8.22
N ALA A 183 11.50 38.87 -8.82
CA ALA A 183 12.44 37.83 -9.23
C ALA A 183 13.75 37.95 -8.45
N ILE A 184 14.26 36.82 -7.96
CA ILE A 184 15.59 36.69 -7.36
C ILE A 184 16.34 35.60 -8.12
N ARG A 185 17.52 35.93 -8.66
CA ARG A 185 18.34 35.01 -9.47
C ARG A 185 19.78 35.02 -8.98
N ALA A 186 20.26 33.88 -8.51
CA ALA A 186 21.65 33.64 -8.15
C ALA A 186 22.14 32.35 -8.84
N ASN A 187 22.51 32.45 -10.12
CA ASN A 187 22.93 31.26 -10.88
C ASN A 187 24.16 30.61 -10.24
N LEU A 188 24.13 29.29 -10.06
CA LEU A 188 25.20 28.56 -9.34
C LEU A 188 25.44 29.07 -7.90
N GLY A 189 24.52 29.88 -7.37
CA GLY A 189 24.62 30.59 -6.11
C GLY A 189 23.51 30.24 -5.14
N ARG A 190 23.39 30.99 -4.05
CA ARG A 190 22.45 30.70 -2.96
C ARG A 190 21.38 31.76 -2.80
N VAL A 191 20.15 31.32 -2.55
CA VAL A 191 19.02 32.19 -2.19
C VAL A 191 18.48 31.74 -0.84
N GLY A 192 18.45 32.63 0.15
CA GLY A 192 17.84 32.35 1.44
C GLY A 192 16.86 33.44 1.85
N LEU A 193 15.63 33.06 2.14
CA LEU A 193 14.63 33.93 2.78
C LEU A 193 14.36 33.38 4.17
N ALA A 194 14.47 34.21 5.19
CA ALA A 194 14.27 33.71 6.54
C ALA A 194 13.61 34.71 7.50
N THR A 195 12.86 34.17 8.47
CA THR A 195 12.35 34.97 9.59
C THR A 195 13.41 35.20 10.67
N ASP A 196 13.04 36.06 11.61
CA ASP A 196 13.78 36.51 12.78
C ASP A 196 14.57 35.44 13.59
N GLY A 197 15.45 35.96 14.44
CA GLY A 197 16.42 35.20 15.21
C GLY A 197 17.80 35.86 15.13
N SER A 198 18.84 35.15 15.56
CA SER A 198 20.21 35.48 15.19
C SER A 198 20.64 34.57 14.04
N PHE A 199 21.45 35.06 13.10
CA PHE A 199 22.01 34.20 12.07
C PHE A 199 23.49 34.48 11.86
N THR A 200 24.22 33.44 11.48
CA THR A 200 25.64 33.56 11.13
C THR A 200 25.83 33.19 9.67
N LEU A 201 26.56 34.03 8.93
CA LEU A 201 26.94 33.79 7.56
C LEU A 201 28.44 33.45 7.47
N ASP A 202 28.77 32.23 7.05
CA ASP A 202 30.16 31.81 6.83
C ASP A 202 30.56 31.88 5.35
N LEU A 203 31.31 32.92 4.97
CA LEU A 203 31.80 33.12 3.60
C LEU A 203 33.10 32.38 3.28
N LYS A 204 33.69 31.59 4.20
CA LYS A 204 34.98 30.90 4.01
C LYS A 204 34.83 29.39 3.78
N GLY A 205 33.63 28.84 3.98
CA GLY A 205 33.33 27.41 3.91
C GLY A 205 32.26 27.09 2.86
N THR A 206 31.18 26.44 3.28
CA THR A 206 30.05 26.00 2.43
C THR A 206 29.02 27.09 2.16
N GLU A 207 29.27 28.34 2.57
CA GLU A 207 28.27 29.43 2.56
C GLU A 207 26.97 29.07 3.29
N LEU A 208 27.11 28.28 4.37
CA LEU A 208 25.99 27.87 5.22
C LEU A 208 25.56 29.06 6.08
N VAL A 209 24.25 29.34 6.07
CA VAL A 209 23.63 30.18 7.09
C VAL A 209 23.14 29.25 8.19
N SER A 210 23.64 29.42 9.41
CA SER A 210 23.01 28.82 10.58
C SER A 210 22.10 29.84 11.23
N PHE A 211 20.79 29.59 11.20
CA PHE A 211 19.83 30.34 11.98
C PHE A 211 19.83 29.78 13.41
N GLN A 212 20.12 30.63 14.39
CA GLN A 212 20.02 30.31 15.81
C GLN A 212 18.92 31.19 16.41
N VAL A 213 17.78 30.58 16.71
CA VAL A 213 16.71 31.22 17.47
C VAL A 213 16.89 30.85 18.94
N THR A 214 16.91 31.83 19.84
CA THR A 214 16.89 31.59 21.28
C THR A 214 15.49 31.84 21.83
N GLU A 215 14.99 30.96 22.69
CA GLU A 215 13.63 31.05 23.27
C GLU A 215 13.33 32.40 23.96
N GLU A 216 14.37 33.12 24.40
CA GLU A 216 14.27 34.42 25.07
C GLU A 216 13.93 35.58 24.12
N GLN A 217 14.06 35.37 22.80
CA GLN A 217 13.79 36.35 21.74
C GLN A 217 12.42 36.19 21.07
N LEU A 218 11.61 35.22 21.52
CA LEU A 218 10.28 34.93 20.95
C LEU A 218 9.28 36.02 21.37
N GLU A 219 9.09 37.03 20.51
CA GLU A 219 7.92 37.89 20.59
C GLU A 219 6.68 37.11 20.13
N THR A 220 5.51 37.37 20.70
CA THR A 220 4.23 36.69 20.40
C THR A 220 3.65 37.03 19.02
N SER A 221 4.45 37.56 18.10
CA SER A 221 4.01 38.03 16.79
C SER A 221 4.16 36.91 15.76
N ALA A 222 3.16 36.72 14.91
CA ALA A 222 3.27 35.76 13.81
C ALA A 222 4.35 36.24 12.82
N THR A 223 5.22 35.34 12.39
CA THR A 223 6.31 35.61 11.44
C THR A 223 6.07 34.85 10.16
N GLN A 224 6.45 35.41 9.01
CA GLN A 224 6.14 34.80 7.73
C GLN A 224 7.29 34.95 6.72
N VAL A 225 7.53 33.88 5.96
CA VAL A 225 8.22 33.95 4.66
C VAL A 225 7.21 33.62 3.57
N SER A 226 7.11 34.48 2.57
CA SER A 226 6.23 34.31 1.42
C SER A 226 7.01 34.47 0.11
N ASN A 227 6.83 33.52 -0.81
CA ASN A 227 7.27 33.64 -2.19
C ASN A 227 6.07 33.48 -3.14
N ALA A 228 5.61 34.59 -3.73
CA ALA A 228 4.67 34.60 -4.84
C ALA A 228 5.36 34.85 -6.20
N GLY A 229 6.65 35.18 -6.19
CA GLY A 229 7.46 35.51 -7.35
C GLY A 229 8.28 34.33 -7.88
N SER A 230 9.50 34.62 -8.33
CA SER A 230 10.44 33.61 -8.84
C SER A 230 11.75 33.60 -8.06
N LEU A 231 12.19 32.42 -7.63
CA LEU A 231 13.49 32.18 -7.03
C LEU A 231 14.29 31.20 -7.88
N VAL A 232 15.52 31.57 -8.26
CA VAL A 232 16.43 30.72 -9.03
C VAL A 232 17.78 30.68 -8.33
N GLY A 233 18.27 29.49 -8.01
CA GLY A 233 19.55 29.27 -7.34
C GLY A 233 20.16 27.89 -7.60
N ASP A 234 21.37 27.65 -7.10
CA ASP A 234 21.89 26.29 -6.90
C ASP A 234 21.25 25.67 -5.65
N VAL A 235 21.23 26.45 -4.56
CA VAL A 235 20.54 26.11 -3.32
C VAL A 235 19.56 27.21 -2.97
N VAL A 236 18.32 26.84 -2.66
CA VAL A 236 17.27 27.77 -2.23
C VAL A 236 16.72 27.34 -0.87
N ILE A 237 16.68 28.25 0.09
CA ILE A 237 16.22 27.99 1.47
C ILE A 237 15.13 28.99 1.83
N LEU A 238 13.98 28.49 2.29
CA LEU A 238 12.92 29.31 2.88
C LEU A 238 12.72 28.85 4.33
N GLN A 239 12.98 29.71 5.30
CA GLN A 239 13.00 29.30 6.69
C GLN A 239 12.21 30.25 7.59
N ALA A 240 11.33 29.71 8.42
CA ALA A 240 10.75 30.40 9.55
C ALA A 240 11.06 29.65 10.84
N ASN A 241 10.73 30.27 11.97
CA ASN A 241 10.96 29.74 13.31
C ASN A 241 10.12 28.48 13.60
N GLU A 242 10.73 27.41 14.10
CA GLU A 242 10.04 26.13 14.42
C GLU A 242 9.56 26.04 15.89
N ALA A 243 9.80 27.04 16.72
CA ALA A 243 9.44 26.95 18.14
C ALA A 243 7.91 26.91 18.34
N ASP A 244 7.39 25.89 19.04
CA ASP A 244 5.96 25.60 19.32
C ASP A 244 5.11 26.81 19.76
N LYS A 245 5.75 27.83 20.35
CA LYS A 245 5.09 29.02 20.92
C LYS A 245 4.89 30.15 19.90
N VAL A 246 5.47 30.05 18.71
CA VAL A 246 5.37 31.07 17.66
C VAL A 246 4.58 30.51 16.49
N MET A 247 3.54 31.24 16.07
CA MET A 247 2.83 30.94 14.83
C MET A 247 3.69 31.45 13.66
N SER A 248 4.51 30.58 13.11
CA SER A 248 5.31 30.90 11.93
C SER A 248 4.77 30.16 10.69
N SER A 249 4.87 30.79 9.53
CA SER A 249 4.52 30.14 8.27
C SER A 249 5.52 30.43 7.17
N VAL A 250 5.72 29.43 6.32
CA VAL A 250 6.44 29.57 5.05
C VAL A 250 5.49 29.18 3.94
N VAL A 251 5.30 30.09 2.98
CA VAL A 251 4.36 29.91 1.87
C VAL A 251 5.11 30.12 0.56
N ASN A 252 5.06 29.13 -0.32
CA ASN A 252 5.46 29.29 -1.70
C ASN A 252 4.24 29.15 -2.61
N SER A 253 3.81 30.25 -3.23
CA SER A 253 2.78 30.27 -4.28
C SER A 253 3.36 30.62 -5.66
N GLY A 254 4.68 30.78 -5.76
CA GLY A 254 5.42 31.18 -6.94
C GLY A 254 6.18 30.03 -7.61
N ASN A 255 7.24 30.37 -8.36
CA ASN A 255 8.08 29.41 -9.05
C ASN A 255 9.47 29.33 -8.41
N ILE A 256 9.92 28.13 -8.07
CA ILE A 256 11.24 27.89 -7.52
C ILE A 256 12.02 26.92 -8.42
N THR A 257 13.24 27.29 -8.76
CA THR A 257 14.21 26.44 -9.45
C THR A 257 15.50 26.40 -8.65
N ALA A 258 15.84 25.25 -8.09
CA ALA A 258 17.12 24.98 -7.44
C ALA A 258 17.91 23.93 -8.24
N ALA A 259 19.18 24.15 -8.53
CA ALA A 259 19.95 23.14 -9.29
C ALA A 259 20.31 21.92 -8.44
N THR A 260 20.61 22.12 -7.15
CA THR A 260 21.12 21.09 -6.25
C THR A 260 20.14 20.78 -5.12
N ALA A 261 19.67 21.77 -4.37
CA ALA A 261 18.84 21.52 -3.19
C ALA A 261 17.84 22.64 -2.88
N PHE A 262 16.67 22.25 -2.40
CA PHE A 262 15.67 23.15 -1.83
C PHE A 262 15.28 22.68 -0.43
N ASP A 263 15.33 23.60 0.54
CA ASP A 263 14.85 23.39 1.90
C ASP A 263 13.76 24.42 2.23
N MET A 264 12.65 23.96 2.79
CA MET A 264 11.57 24.82 3.27
C MET A 264 11.11 24.36 4.65
N VAL A 265 11.23 25.25 5.63
CA VAL A 265 11.21 24.91 7.05
C VAL A 265 10.40 25.95 7.83
N GLY A 266 9.45 25.54 8.68
CA GLY A 266 8.73 26.48 9.55
C GLY A 266 7.71 25.79 10.46
N GLY A 267 6.86 26.55 11.14
CA GLY A 267 5.74 25.98 11.89
C GLY A 267 4.71 25.38 10.94
N ARG A 268 4.20 26.20 10.02
CA ARG A 268 3.36 25.74 8.90
C ARG A 268 4.05 25.95 7.57
N VAL A 269 3.99 24.94 6.72
CA VAL A 269 4.56 24.99 5.36
C VAL A 269 3.44 24.83 4.34
N ALA A 270 3.31 25.78 3.43
CA ALA A 270 2.37 25.70 2.32
C ALA A 270 3.11 25.79 0.98
N GLN A 271 3.16 24.68 0.25
CA GLN A 271 3.69 24.63 -1.10
C GLN A 271 2.55 24.58 -2.12
N GLU A 272 2.17 25.74 -2.63
CA GLU A 272 1.09 25.96 -3.60
C GLU A 272 1.59 26.17 -5.03
N GLY A 273 2.83 26.64 -5.19
CA GLY A 273 3.45 26.99 -6.47
C GLY A 273 4.13 25.81 -7.17
N THR A 274 5.04 26.09 -8.11
CA THR A 274 5.86 25.05 -8.74
C THR A 274 7.26 25.01 -8.15
N LEU A 275 7.75 23.80 -7.86
CA LEU A 275 9.08 23.58 -7.31
C LEU A 275 9.85 22.58 -8.17
N THR A 276 10.97 23.02 -8.75
CA THR A 276 11.94 22.15 -9.42
C THR A 276 13.27 22.18 -8.68
N ALA A 277 13.78 21.03 -8.26
CA ALA A 277 15.05 20.95 -7.54
C ALA A 277 15.91 19.73 -7.88
N GLY A 278 17.15 19.72 -7.41
CA GLY A 278 17.93 18.49 -7.25
C GLY A 278 17.28 17.61 -6.20
N ASP A 279 17.52 17.92 -4.93
CA ASP A 279 16.81 17.37 -3.78
C ASP A 279 15.80 18.38 -3.20
N VAL A 280 14.72 17.88 -2.60
CA VAL A 280 13.69 18.69 -1.93
C VAL A 280 13.52 18.21 -0.50
N ALA A 281 13.49 19.14 0.45
CA ALA A 281 13.07 18.89 1.81
C ALA A 281 12.05 19.94 2.29
N LEU A 282 10.94 19.45 2.86
CA LEU A 282 9.90 20.26 3.50
C LEU A 282 9.77 19.79 4.95
N ARG A 283 9.91 20.69 5.93
CA ARG A 283 9.80 20.35 7.36
C ARG A 283 8.87 21.31 8.07
N ALA A 284 7.92 20.78 8.83
CA ALA A 284 6.98 21.57 9.60
C ALA A 284 6.86 21.09 11.05
N SER A 285 6.95 21.99 12.02
CA SER A 285 6.65 21.64 13.42
C SER A 285 5.14 21.66 13.76
N ASP A 286 4.29 21.87 12.74
CA ASP A 286 2.83 21.71 12.79
C ASP A 286 2.41 20.94 11.53
N SER A 287 2.23 21.61 10.39
CA SER A 287 1.65 20.96 9.21
C SER A 287 2.25 21.39 7.88
N VAL A 288 2.19 20.48 6.90
CA VAL A 288 2.53 20.72 5.49
C VAL A 288 1.26 20.64 4.64
N LEU A 289 0.96 21.70 3.89
CA LEU A 289 -0.02 21.70 2.82
C LEU A 289 0.70 21.74 1.46
N GLN A 290 0.58 20.67 0.68
CA GLN A 290 1.04 20.64 -0.70
C GLN A 290 -0.16 20.74 -1.65
N SER A 291 -0.30 21.88 -2.33
CA SER A 291 -1.28 22.05 -3.41
C SER A 291 -0.67 22.28 -4.79
N GLY A 292 0.64 22.49 -4.86
CA GLY A 292 1.42 22.62 -6.08
C GLY A 292 2.35 21.44 -6.36
N ASP A 293 2.93 21.45 -7.56
CA ASP A 293 3.77 20.35 -8.04
C ASP A 293 5.20 20.44 -7.51
N ILE A 294 5.76 19.27 -7.18
CA ILE A 294 7.16 19.07 -6.81
C ILE A 294 7.83 18.17 -7.85
N SER A 295 8.92 18.65 -8.46
CA SER A 295 9.77 17.89 -9.37
C SER A 295 11.22 17.91 -8.90
N ALA A 296 11.69 16.77 -8.39
CA ALA A 296 13.08 16.58 -7.95
C ALA A 296 13.82 15.64 -8.91
N THR A 297 15.09 15.94 -9.22
CA THR A 297 15.94 14.99 -9.97
C THR A 297 16.61 13.95 -9.05
N GLY A 298 16.72 14.26 -7.76
CA GLY A 298 17.14 13.40 -6.67
C GLY A 298 15.95 13.01 -5.79
N ARG A 299 16.06 13.20 -4.47
CA ARG A 299 15.06 12.75 -3.48
C ARG A 299 14.10 13.85 -3.05
N VAL A 300 12.95 13.43 -2.52
CA VAL A 300 11.97 14.29 -1.85
C VAL A 300 11.73 13.75 -0.43
N ASP A 301 12.01 14.55 0.59
CA ASP A 301 11.69 14.24 1.99
C ASP A 301 10.71 15.30 2.53
N ILE A 302 9.54 14.88 3.02
CA ILE A 302 8.56 15.76 3.68
C ILE A 302 8.28 15.23 5.08
N ASP A 303 8.38 16.12 6.07
CA ASP A 303 8.27 15.79 7.49
C ASP A 303 7.36 16.81 8.20
N ALA A 304 6.43 16.33 9.02
CA ALA A 304 5.55 17.18 9.82
C ALA A 304 5.16 16.56 11.18
N ASP A 305 5.22 17.37 12.24
CA ASP A 305 4.84 16.97 13.61
C ASP A 305 3.31 16.78 13.80
N VAL A 306 2.49 17.13 12.80
CA VAL A 306 1.02 16.89 12.80
C VAL A 306 0.60 16.33 11.46
N ASP A 307 0.16 17.18 10.51
CA ASP A 307 -0.48 16.73 9.28
C ASP A 307 0.38 17.03 8.04
N ILE A 308 0.40 16.08 7.10
CA ILE A 308 0.78 16.34 5.70
C ILE A 308 -0.44 16.14 4.81
N VAL A 309 -0.87 17.21 4.13
CA VAL A 309 -2.00 17.16 3.20
C VAL A 309 -1.57 17.53 1.79
N MET A 310 -1.59 16.55 0.89
CA MET A 310 -1.46 16.75 -0.55
C MET A 310 -2.84 16.85 -1.20
N THR A 311 -3.10 17.93 -1.94
CA THR A 311 -4.38 18.10 -2.63
C THR A 311 -4.47 17.19 -3.87
N GLN A 312 -5.70 16.94 -4.34
CA GLN A 312 -5.97 16.09 -5.51
C GLN A 312 -5.39 16.62 -6.83
N THR A 313 -4.92 17.87 -6.87
CA THR A 313 -4.29 18.47 -8.06
C THR A 313 -2.78 18.46 -8.02
N ALA A 314 -2.18 18.21 -6.85
CA ALA A 314 -0.75 18.20 -6.68
C ALA A 314 -0.15 16.86 -7.13
N GLU A 315 1.07 16.93 -7.64
CA GLU A 315 1.88 15.75 -7.97
C GLU A 315 3.32 15.91 -7.42
N THR A 316 3.91 14.80 -7.01
CA THR A 316 5.33 14.73 -6.61
C THR A 316 6.04 13.73 -7.50
N ARG A 317 7.07 14.22 -8.22
CA ARG A 317 7.95 13.40 -9.06
C ARG A 317 9.38 13.50 -8.57
N ALA A 318 10.04 12.37 -8.36
CA ALA A 318 11.43 12.31 -7.95
C ALA A 318 12.23 11.35 -8.83
N GLY A 319 13.49 11.69 -9.10
CA GLY A 319 14.42 10.75 -9.75
C GLY A 319 14.92 9.65 -8.80
N GLY A 320 14.92 9.93 -7.50
CA GLY A 320 15.27 9.03 -6.40
C GLY A 320 14.11 8.80 -5.43
N ASP A 321 14.40 8.69 -4.14
CA ASP A 321 13.42 8.31 -3.11
C ASP A 321 12.36 9.41 -2.86
N ILE A 322 11.19 8.97 -2.41
CA ILE A 322 10.14 9.83 -1.86
C ILE A 322 9.83 9.35 -0.45
N ARG A 323 9.97 10.23 0.56
CA ARG A 323 9.64 9.94 1.97
C ARG A 323 8.71 10.99 2.54
N TYR A 324 7.56 10.58 3.04
CA TYR A 324 6.58 11.46 3.69
C TYR A 324 6.32 10.89 5.08
N ASN A 325 6.61 11.67 6.13
CA ASN A 325 6.43 11.27 7.53
C ASN A 325 5.53 12.31 8.23
N ALA A 326 4.39 11.88 8.75
CA ALA A 326 3.48 12.71 9.53
C ALA A 326 3.22 12.06 10.90
N ASP A 327 3.33 12.82 11.98
CA ASP A 327 3.07 12.35 13.34
C ASP A 327 1.55 12.29 13.69
N ASP A 328 0.67 12.77 12.80
CA ASP A 328 -0.78 12.54 12.84
C ASP A 328 -1.27 11.96 11.50
N ASP A 329 -1.91 12.75 10.64
CA ASP A 329 -2.51 12.26 9.39
C ASP A 329 -1.67 12.58 8.14
N LEU A 330 -1.56 11.60 7.24
CA LEU A 330 -0.91 11.73 5.93
C LEU A 330 -1.92 11.51 4.80
N THR A 331 -2.16 12.54 4.00
CA THR A 331 -2.92 12.43 2.74
C THR A 331 -2.00 12.66 1.54
N VAL A 332 -1.91 11.68 0.65
CA VAL A 332 -1.12 11.77 -0.59
C VAL A 332 -1.99 11.59 -1.83
N ASN A 333 -1.59 12.22 -2.93
CA ASN A 333 -2.25 12.10 -4.22
C ASN A 333 -1.40 11.27 -5.20
N THR A 334 -0.75 11.92 -6.18
CA THR A 334 0.08 11.25 -7.17
C THR A 334 1.55 11.35 -6.79
N LEU A 335 2.18 10.19 -6.56
CA LEU A 335 3.62 10.08 -6.28
C LEU A 335 4.28 9.24 -7.37
N THR A 336 5.37 9.74 -7.96
CA THR A 336 6.16 8.99 -8.95
C THR A 336 7.65 9.05 -8.65
N SER A 337 8.25 7.90 -8.36
CA SER A 337 9.71 7.74 -8.28
C SER A 337 10.25 7.00 -9.50
N GLU A 338 11.27 7.54 -10.16
CA GLU A 338 11.86 6.89 -11.33
C GLU A 338 12.84 5.78 -10.97
N ASN A 339 13.61 5.91 -9.89
CA ASN A 339 14.64 4.92 -9.51
C ASN A 339 14.73 4.64 -8.01
N GLY A 340 13.83 5.19 -7.20
CA GLY A 340 13.91 5.13 -5.74
C GLY A 340 12.86 4.25 -5.07
N TYR A 341 12.90 4.32 -3.75
CA TYR A 341 11.92 3.78 -2.83
C TYR A 341 10.86 4.84 -2.51
N ILE A 342 9.61 4.42 -2.23
CA ILE A 342 8.56 5.29 -1.69
C ILE A 342 8.17 4.81 -0.30
N GLY A 343 8.44 5.62 0.72
CA GLY A 343 8.10 5.35 2.11
C GLY A 343 7.12 6.38 2.66
N LEU A 344 5.98 5.92 3.17
CA LEU A 344 4.90 6.78 3.65
C LEU A 344 4.51 6.35 5.06
N ILE A 345 4.72 7.23 6.03
CA ILE A 345 4.50 6.94 7.44
C ILE A 345 3.53 7.97 8.00
N ALA A 346 2.48 7.47 8.65
CA ALA A 346 1.55 8.25 9.45
C ALA A 346 1.41 7.61 10.83
N ASP A 347 1.54 8.37 11.90
CA ASP A 347 1.31 7.82 13.24
C ASP A 347 -0.19 7.59 13.52
N ASN A 348 -1.09 8.28 12.79
CA ASN A 348 -2.53 8.10 12.90
C ASN A 348 -3.18 7.50 11.64
N GLN A 349 -3.54 8.30 10.63
CA GLN A 349 -4.27 7.85 9.45
C GLN A 349 -3.52 8.14 8.16
N PHE A 350 -3.53 7.19 7.24
CA PHE A 350 -3.04 7.37 5.87
C PHE A 350 -4.18 7.33 4.85
N VAL A 351 -4.22 8.33 3.97
CA VAL A 351 -5.16 8.39 2.85
C VAL A 351 -4.43 8.55 1.53
N GLN A 352 -4.66 7.62 0.62
CA GLN A 352 -4.17 7.70 -0.76
C GLN A 352 -5.31 8.08 -1.69
N THR A 353 -5.26 9.29 -2.26
CA THR A 353 -6.29 9.77 -3.21
C THR A 353 -5.93 9.54 -4.67
N GLY A 354 -4.67 9.30 -4.99
CA GLY A 354 -4.16 9.13 -6.35
C GLY A 354 -3.24 7.93 -6.52
N ASP A 355 -2.50 7.91 -7.63
CA ASP A 355 -1.62 6.80 -7.97
C ASP A 355 -0.23 6.94 -7.33
N ILE A 356 0.26 5.85 -6.76
CA ILE A 356 1.64 5.72 -6.28
C ILE A 356 2.37 4.80 -7.24
N THR A 357 3.46 5.28 -7.82
CA THR A 357 4.26 4.49 -8.76
C THR A 357 5.74 4.65 -8.47
N THR A 358 6.46 3.53 -8.31
CA THR A 358 7.92 3.53 -8.41
C THR A 358 8.39 2.62 -9.54
N ARG A 359 9.40 3.08 -10.28
CA ARG A 359 10.17 2.27 -11.24
C ARG A 359 11.52 1.80 -10.69
N GLY A 360 11.80 2.13 -9.42
CA GLY A 360 13.05 1.84 -8.73
C GLY A 360 13.02 0.56 -7.90
N THR A 361 12.43 0.65 -6.72
CA THR A 361 12.39 -0.44 -5.73
C THR A 361 10.97 -0.61 -5.18
N SER A 362 10.80 -0.58 -3.86
CA SER A 362 9.58 -0.95 -3.14
C SER A 362 8.70 0.25 -2.80
N VAL A 363 7.45 -0.03 -2.45
CA VAL A 363 6.55 0.90 -1.76
C VAL A 363 6.25 0.34 -0.38
N GLU A 364 6.45 1.15 0.66
CA GLU A 364 6.04 0.81 2.03
C GLU A 364 5.18 1.94 2.61
N VAL A 365 4.02 1.54 3.14
CA VAL A 365 3.05 2.43 3.75
C VAL A 365 2.70 1.90 5.13
N MET A 366 2.87 2.75 6.14
CA MET A 366 2.57 2.43 7.53
C MET A 366 1.64 3.48 8.13
N ALA A 367 0.59 3.04 8.80
CA ALA A 367 -0.26 3.90 9.63
C ALA A 367 -0.43 3.30 11.02
N GLY A 368 -0.35 4.11 12.08
CA GLY A 368 -0.48 3.63 13.46
C GLY A 368 0.84 3.15 14.08
N THR A 369 1.95 3.83 13.78
CA THR A 369 3.32 3.47 14.20
C THR A 369 3.66 3.82 15.66
N GLU A 370 2.87 4.67 16.32
CA GLU A 370 3.06 5.01 17.73
C GLU A 370 2.63 3.89 18.70
N ALA A 371 3.51 3.58 19.66
CA ALA A 371 3.21 2.88 20.90
C ALA A 371 2.45 3.77 21.92
N ALA A 372 1.48 4.57 21.45
CA ALA A 372 0.58 5.35 22.30
C ALA A 372 -0.48 4.43 22.93
N GLY A 373 -0.14 3.88 24.09
CA GLY A 373 -0.91 2.88 24.81
C GLY A 373 -2.29 3.33 25.29
N GLY A 374 -3.31 3.06 24.47
CA GLY A 374 -4.72 3.03 24.86
C GLY A 374 -5.59 2.35 23.81
N PRO A 375 -6.74 1.76 24.18
CA PRO A 375 -7.72 1.27 23.20
C PRO A 375 -8.25 2.48 22.40
N GLY A 376 -7.67 2.75 21.23
CA GLY A 376 -8.00 3.94 20.45
C GLY A 376 -7.09 4.32 19.29
N SER A 377 -5.99 3.61 18.98
CA SER A 377 -5.23 3.91 17.76
C SER A 377 -6.11 3.71 16.53
N THR A 378 -6.29 4.78 15.74
CA THR A 378 -7.16 4.78 14.56
C THR A 378 -6.46 4.25 13.33
N GLY A 379 -5.13 4.35 13.20
CA GLY A 379 -4.22 3.47 12.43
C GLY A 379 -4.69 3.01 11.05
N ASP A 380 -5.58 3.75 10.39
CA ASP A 380 -6.29 3.27 9.21
C ASP A 380 -5.50 3.67 7.97
N ILE A 381 -5.42 2.76 7.01
CA ILE A 381 -4.95 3.05 5.66
C ILE A 381 -6.16 2.96 4.73
N VAL A 382 -6.47 4.05 4.03
CA VAL A 382 -7.58 4.11 3.08
C VAL A 382 -7.10 4.58 1.71
N MET A 383 -7.16 3.70 0.73
CA MET A 383 -7.09 4.11 -0.68
C MET A 383 -8.44 4.68 -1.13
N ALA A 384 -8.44 5.66 -2.02
CA ALA A 384 -9.65 6.09 -2.72
C ALA A 384 -10.09 5.06 -3.78
N GLU A 385 -11.34 5.15 -4.23
CA GLU A 385 -11.80 4.33 -5.36
C GLU A 385 -11.00 4.68 -6.62
N GLY A 386 -10.47 3.65 -7.30
CA GLY A 386 -9.68 3.81 -8.51
C GLY A 386 -8.19 4.08 -8.30
N ALA A 387 -7.75 4.44 -7.08
CA ALA A 387 -6.35 4.62 -6.74
C ALA A 387 -5.55 3.31 -6.87
N ARG A 388 -4.30 3.43 -7.33
CA ARG A 388 -3.42 2.29 -7.63
C ARG A 388 -2.05 2.47 -7.02
N THR A 389 -1.44 1.35 -6.64
CA THR A 389 -0.02 1.30 -6.26
C THR A 389 0.71 0.34 -7.17
N GLN A 390 1.78 0.82 -7.79
CA GLN A 390 2.65 0.06 -8.68
C GLN A 390 4.10 0.17 -8.25
N ALA A 391 4.75 -0.97 -8.07
CA ALA A 391 6.17 -1.06 -7.75
C ALA A 391 6.87 -2.04 -8.70
N VAL A 392 8.20 -1.96 -8.72
CA VAL A 392 9.04 -2.92 -9.46
C VAL A 392 9.79 -3.89 -8.55
N ASP A 393 9.48 -3.79 -7.27
CA ASP A 393 9.95 -4.59 -6.14
C ASP A 393 8.73 -4.72 -5.20
N ASP A 394 8.95 -5.07 -3.93
CA ASP A 394 7.89 -5.33 -2.95
C ASP A 394 6.90 -4.17 -2.74
N ILE A 395 5.65 -4.52 -2.41
CA ILE A 395 4.64 -3.59 -1.91
C ILE A 395 4.22 -4.03 -0.50
N ARG A 396 4.43 -3.18 0.51
CA ARG A 396 4.02 -3.42 1.89
C ARG A 396 3.05 -2.35 2.39
N TYR A 397 1.91 -2.79 2.94
CA TYR A 397 0.97 -1.93 3.65
C TYR A 397 0.72 -2.47 5.05
N GLN A 398 0.93 -1.64 6.07
CA GLN A 398 0.73 -2.01 7.47
C GLN A 398 -0.16 -0.98 8.18
N ALA A 399 -1.40 -1.36 8.44
CA ALA A 399 -2.36 -0.55 9.17
C ALA A 399 -2.46 -1.02 10.64
N GLY A 400 -2.36 -0.09 11.60
CA GLY A 400 -2.60 -0.36 13.01
C GLY A 400 -4.05 -0.78 13.31
N ARG A 401 -5.01 -0.43 12.44
CA ARG A 401 -6.43 -0.82 12.59
C ARG A 401 -7.01 -1.40 11.30
N ASP A 402 -7.62 -0.60 10.43
CA ASP A 402 -8.24 -1.10 9.20
C ASP A 402 -7.40 -0.76 7.97
N LEU A 403 -7.24 -1.74 7.09
CA LEU A 403 -6.57 -1.57 5.79
C LEU A 403 -7.60 -1.69 4.67
N THR A 404 -7.78 -0.63 3.88
CA THR A 404 -8.61 -0.64 2.67
C THR A 404 -7.75 -0.38 1.44
N VAL A 405 -7.58 -1.41 0.61
CA VAL A 405 -6.73 -1.35 -0.59
C VAL A 405 -7.53 -1.30 -1.88
N GLY A 406 -6.99 -0.55 -2.83
CA GLY A 406 -7.38 -0.51 -4.24
C GLY A 406 -6.57 -1.53 -5.05
N MET A 407 -6.17 -1.15 -6.27
CA MET A 407 -5.40 -2.03 -7.15
C MET A 407 -3.93 -1.99 -6.75
N LEU A 408 -3.32 -3.16 -6.55
CA LEU A 408 -1.89 -3.30 -6.28
C LEU A 408 -1.24 -4.13 -7.39
N ALA A 409 -0.11 -3.69 -7.92
CA ALA A 409 0.63 -4.45 -8.92
C ALA A 409 2.15 -4.35 -8.74
N SER A 410 2.83 -5.49 -8.59
CA SER A 410 4.29 -5.59 -8.61
C SER A 410 4.81 -6.20 -9.92
N ARG A 411 6.11 -6.09 -10.20
CA ARG A 411 6.75 -6.64 -11.41
C ARG A 411 7.38 -8.02 -11.10
N PRO A 412 8.01 -8.71 -12.09
CA PRO A 412 8.54 -10.06 -11.92
C PRO A 412 9.48 -10.21 -10.72
N ASP A 413 9.22 -11.25 -9.90
CA ASP A 413 9.95 -11.71 -8.71
C ASP A 413 9.63 -11.02 -7.36
N ASP A 414 8.58 -10.17 -7.30
CA ASP A 414 8.32 -9.32 -6.12
C ASP A 414 7.05 -9.66 -5.33
N ASP A 415 7.10 -9.48 -4.01
CA ASP A 415 6.03 -9.86 -3.09
C ASP A 415 5.07 -8.69 -2.76
N ILE A 416 3.83 -9.02 -2.40
CA ILE A 416 2.87 -8.07 -1.84
C ILE A 416 2.46 -8.53 -0.44
N GLU A 417 2.69 -7.69 0.55
CA GLU A 417 2.39 -7.96 1.95
C GLU A 417 1.43 -6.92 2.53
N LEU A 418 0.29 -7.38 3.03
CA LEU A 418 -0.76 -6.54 3.59
C LEU A 418 -1.07 -6.97 5.02
N THR A 419 -0.99 -6.06 5.98
CA THR A 419 -1.28 -6.32 7.40
C THR A 419 -2.25 -5.29 7.96
N ALA A 420 -3.27 -5.74 8.67
CA ALA A 420 -4.21 -4.90 9.41
C ALA A 420 -4.36 -5.36 10.86
N GLY A 421 -4.30 -4.43 11.82
CA GLY A 421 -4.54 -4.76 13.24
C GLY A 421 -5.97 -5.20 13.54
N ARG A 422 -6.94 -4.89 12.66
CA ARG A 422 -8.35 -5.26 12.79
C ARG A 422 -8.91 -5.81 11.47
N ASN A 423 -9.43 -4.98 10.57
CA ASN A 423 -10.09 -5.47 9.35
C ASN A 423 -9.30 -5.13 8.10
N LEU A 424 -9.34 -6.02 7.11
CA LEU A 424 -8.77 -5.76 5.79
C LEU A 424 -9.85 -5.86 4.71
N TYR A 425 -9.93 -4.83 3.88
CA TYR A 425 -10.86 -4.72 2.77
C TYR A 425 -10.10 -4.63 1.44
N GLN A 426 -10.10 -5.71 0.67
CA GLN A 426 -9.60 -5.71 -0.69
C GLN A 426 -10.74 -5.35 -1.64
N ARG A 427 -10.67 -4.17 -2.26
CA ARG A 427 -11.75 -3.67 -3.14
C ARG A 427 -11.46 -3.84 -4.63
N ALA A 428 -10.22 -4.16 -5.00
CA ALA A 428 -9.81 -4.35 -6.39
C ALA A 428 -8.72 -5.43 -6.48
N ASP A 429 -8.21 -5.62 -7.70
CA ASP A 429 -7.27 -6.69 -8.00
C ASP A 429 -5.89 -6.48 -7.36
N ILE A 430 -5.31 -7.58 -6.88
CA ILE A 430 -3.92 -7.66 -6.45
C ILE A 430 -3.20 -8.56 -7.45
N VAL A 431 -2.12 -8.04 -8.05
CA VAL A 431 -1.30 -8.79 -9.01
C VAL A 431 0.16 -8.73 -8.57
N ALA A 432 0.65 -9.81 -7.99
CA ALA A 432 2.06 -9.98 -7.68
C ALA A 432 2.71 -10.95 -8.66
N ALA A 433 3.99 -10.75 -8.98
CA ALA A 433 4.74 -11.80 -9.67
C ALA A 433 5.43 -12.77 -8.71
N GLY A 434 5.72 -12.35 -7.48
CA GLY A 434 6.09 -13.21 -6.37
C GLY A 434 4.85 -13.76 -5.65
N SER A 435 4.89 -13.69 -4.33
CA SER A 435 3.86 -14.15 -3.40
C SER A 435 2.94 -13.01 -2.97
N VAL A 436 1.74 -13.37 -2.51
CA VAL A 436 0.82 -12.46 -1.84
C VAL A 436 0.53 -12.97 -0.44
N THR A 437 0.79 -12.14 0.57
CA THR A 437 0.46 -12.45 1.98
C THR A 437 -0.45 -11.36 2.53
N VAL A 438 -1.58 -11.78 3.10
CA VAL A 438 -2.62 -10.90 3.63
C VAL A 438 -3.00 -11.36 5.03
N GLU A 439 -2.82 -10.49 6.02
CA GLU A 439 -3.06 -10.78 7.44
C GLU A 439 -3.97 -9.72 8.09
N ALA A 440 -4.94 -10.15 8.89
CA ALA A 440 -5.77 -9.25 9.67
C ALA A 440 -6.11 -9.81 11.06
N GLY A 441 -6.06 -8.93 12.08
CA GLY A 441 -6.42 -9.26 13.47
C GLY A 441 -7.93 -9.46 13.73
N ASN A 442 -8.76 -9.40 12.69
CA ASN A 442 -10.18 -9.75 12.69
C ASN A 442 -10.58 -10.19 11.26
N ASP A 443 -11.44 -9.45 10.56
CA ASP A 443 -12.03 -9.93 9.31
C ASP A 443 -11.19 -9.52 8.08
N ILE A 444 -11.03 -10.45 7.12
CA ILE A 444 -10.60 -10.12 5.75
C ILE A 444 -11.80 -10.24 4.81
N VAL A 445 -12.08 -9.18 4.05
CA VAL A 445 -13.17 -9.15 3.08
C VAL A 445 -12.65 -8.71 1.71
N MET A 446 -12.69 -9.66 0.77
CA MET A 446 -12.44 -9.42 -0.64
C MET A 446 -13.73 -9.11 -1.37
N ALA A 447 -13.73 -8.07 -2.22
CA ALA A 447 -14.87 -7.73 -3.06
C ALA A 447 -15.15 -8.87 -4.07
N ARG A 448 -16.43 -9.17 -4.34
CA ARG A 448 -16.85 -10.34 -5.14
C ARG A 448 -16.26 -10.41 -6.55
N ASP A 449 -16.04 -9.24 -7.17
CA ASP A 449 -15.53 -9.14 -8.54
C ASP A 449 -14.02 -8.89 -8.61
N SER A 450 -13.32 -8.92 -7.46
CA SER A 450 -11.87 -8.77 -7.41
C SER A 450 -11.15 -10.11 -7.52
N MET A 451 -9.86 -10.04 -7.85
CA MET A 451 -8.97 -11.19 -7.99
C MET A 451 -7.61 -10.94 -7.34
N THR A 452 -7.03 -12.02 -6.81
CA THR A 452 -5.63 -12.03 -6.39
C THR A 452 -4.88 -13.02 -7.26
N ARG A 453 -3.90 -12.52 -8.02
CA ARG A 453 -3.03 -13.32 -8.87
C ARG A 453 -1.58 -13.21 -8.39
N ALA A 454 -0.92 -14.35 -8.25
CA ALA A 454 0.47 -14.43 -7.81
C ALA A 454 1.26 -15.39 -8.71
N GLY A 455 2.54 -15.11 -8.93
CA GLY A 455 3.42 -16.09 -9.60
C GLY A 455 3.80 -17.25 -8.67
N SER A 456 3.85 -16.99 -7.37
CA SER A 456 4.13 -17.95 -6.30
C SER A 456 2.96 -18.04 -5.31
N ASP A 457 3.21 -18.11 -4.00
CA ASP A 457 2.21 -18.45 -3.00
C ASP A 457 1.15 -17.36 -2.80
N ILE A 458 -0.05 -17.76 -2.41
CA ILE A 458 -1.11 -16.87 -1.94
C ILE A 458 -1.52 -17.30 -0.53
N ARG A 459 -1.40 -16.38 0.45
CA ARG A 459 -1.77 -16.62 1.84
C ARG A 459 -2.73 -15.55 2.34
N TYR A 460 -3.87 -15.98 2.89
CA TYR A 460 -4.82 -15.12 3.59
C TYR A 460 -5.05 -15.67 4.99
N ASN A 461 -4.78 -14.86 6.02
CA ASN A 461 -4.91 -15.23 7.42
C ASN A 461 -5.75 -14.21 8.19
N ALA A 462 -6.90 -14.65 8.71
CA ALA A 462 -7.83 -13.81 9.46
C ALA A 462 -8.08 -14.38 10.87
N ASP A 463 -7.85 -13.59 11.93
CA ASP A 463 -8.26 -13.99 13.29
C ASP A 463 -9.81 -13.99 13.46
N GLY A 464 -10.53 -13.40 12.51
CA GLY A 464 -11.99 -13.39 12.40
C GLY A 464 -12.47 -14.25 11.24
N ASN A 465 -13.37 -13.69 10.42
CA ASN A 465 -13.88 -14.33 9.22
C ASN A 465 -13.05 -13.95 7.99
N LEU A 466 -12.95 -14.89 7.06
CA LEU A 466 -12.29 -14.69 5.78
C LEU A 466 -13.30 -14.86 4.64
N THR A 467 -13.51 -13.80 3.87
CA THR A 467 -14.26 -13.87 2.60
C THR A 467 -13.31 -13.63 1.45
N VAL A 468 -13.14 -14.64 0.59
CA VAL A 468 -12.29 -14.56 -0.60
C VAL A 468 -13.11 -14.67 -1.88
N ALA A 469 -12.69 -13.95 -2.91
CA ALA A 469 -13.21 -14.06 -4.27
C ALA A 469 -12.30 -14.99 -5.09
N SER A 470 -11.79 -14.54 -6.24
CA SER A 470 -10.96 -15.39 -7.10
C SER A 470 -9.50 -15.32 -6.72
N LEU A 471 -8.85 -16.48 -6.56
CA LEU A 471 -7.42 -16.63 -6.26
C LEU A 471 -6.76 -17.49 -7.33
N ASP A 472 -5.65 -17.03 -7.88
CA ASP A 472 -4.95 -17.72 -8.97
C ASP A 472 -3.43 -17.63 -8.79
N SER A 473 -2.82 -18.77 -8.49
CA SER A 473 -1.38 -18.91 -8.35
C SER A 473 -0.81 -19.64 -9.56
N ASP A 474 0.26 -19.11 -10.17
CA ASP A 474 0.89 -19.79 -11.30
C ASP A 474 1.57 -21.10 -10.88
N THR A 475 2.33 -21.08 -9.78
CA THR A 475 3.12 -22.24 -9.34
C THR A 475 3.05 -22.55 -7.85
N GLY A 476 2.56 -21.61 -7.04
CA GLY A 476 2.65 -21.66 -5.59
C GLY A 476 1.46 -22.30 -4.90
N TYR A 477 1.60 -22.44 -3.60
CA TYR A 477 0.58 -22.91 -2.67
C TYR A 477 -0.47 -21.83 -2.40
N ILE A 478 -1.73 -22.23 -2.25
CA ILE A 478 -2.79 -21.33 -1.78
C ILE A 478 -3.25 -21.79 -0.39
N GLY A 479 -3.02 -20.93 0.62
CA GLY A 479 -3.38 -21.17 2.01
C GLY A 479 -4.38 -20.15 2.52
N LEU A 480 -5.54 -20.61 2.98
CA LEU A 480 -6.58 -19.80 3.60
C LEU A 480 -6.76 -20.24 5.04
N LEU A 481 -6.56 -19.32 5.98
CA LEU A 481 -6.66 -19.56 7.41
C LEU A 481 -7.65 -18.57 8.02
N ALA A 482 -8.59 -19.07 8.81
CA ALA A 482 -9.46 -18.24 9.62
C ALA A 482 -9.76 -18.87 10.98
N ASP A 483 -9.71 -18.09 12.05
CA ASP A 483 -10.10 -18.57 13.38
C ASP A 483 -11.64 -18.69 13.53
N ALA A 484 -12.41 -17.92 12.74
CA ALA A 484 -13.86 -18.07 12.61
C ALA A 484 -14.21 -18.84 11.32
N SER A 485 -15.00 -18.25 10.41
CA SER A 485 -15.51 -18.93 9.21
C SER A 485 -14.82 -18.46 7.93
N ILE A 486 -14.75 -19.35 6.93
CA ILE A 486 -14.30 -19.04 5.57
C ILE A 486 -15.49 -19.11 4.61
N MET A 487 -15.64 -18.06 3.81
CA MET A 487 -16.58 -17.99 2.68
C MET A 487 -15.80 -17.83 1.37
N GLN A 488 -15.83 -18.85 0.52
CA GLN A 488 -15.30 -18.79 -0.84
C GLN A 488 -16.40 -18.34 -1.79
N THR A 489 -16.20 -17.19 -2.43
CA THR A 489 -17.16 -16.58 -3.36
C THR A 489 -16.70 -16.60 -4.82
N GLY A 490 -15.42 -16.94 -5.08
CA GLY A 490 -14.84 -17.07 -6.41
C GLY A 490 -14.08 -18.39 -6.61
N ASN A 491 -13.40 -18.52 -7.75
CA ASN A 491 -12.63 -19.72 -8.06
C ASN A 491 -11.24 -19.66 -7.41
N ILE A 492 -10.75 -20.81 -6.94
CA ILE A 492 -9.38 -20.97 -6.47
C ILE A 492 -8.64 -21.89 -7.44
N SER A 493 -7.49 -21.46 -7.94
CA SER A 493 -6.69 -22.22 -8.89
C SER A 493 -5.21 -22.10 -8.57
N THR A 494 -4.48 -23.22 -8.59
CA THR A 494 -3.01 -23.22 -8.62
C THR A 494 -2.50 -24.15 -9.72
N GLY A 495 -1.49 -23.68 -10.46
CA GLY A 495 -0.83 -24.42 -11.53
C GLY A 495 0.40 -25.23 -11.12
N GLY A 496 0.82 -25.20 -9.84
CA GLY A 496 2.04 -25.89 -9.41
C GLY A 496 2.07 -26.47 -8.00
N SER A 497 1.03 -26.33 -7.18
CA SER A 497 1.05 -26.80 -5.79
C SER A 497 -0.34 -27.19 -5.26
N SER A 498 -0.46 -27.24 -3.94
CA SER A 498 -1.66 -27.61 -3.18
C SER A 498 -2.51 -26.40 -2.79
N VAL A 499 -3.76 -26.69 -2.43
CA VAL A 499 -4.69 -25.73 -1.82
C VAL A 499 -5.06 -26.25 -0.44
N GLN A 500 -4.95 -25.41 0.60
CA GLN A 500 -5.44 -25.71 1.93
C GLN A 500 -6.32 -24.57 2.44
N VAL A 501 -7.49 -24.95 2.94
CA VAL A 501 -8.49 -24.05 3.53
C VAL A 501 -8.83 -24.55 4.91
N GLU A 502 -8.60 -23.74 5.93
CA GLU A 502 -8.76 -24.13 7.32
C GLU A 502 -9.49 -23.05 8.12
N ALA A 503 -10.66 -23.41 8.65
CA ALA A 503 -11.50 -22.53 9.48
C ALA A 503 -11.65 -23.12 10.89
N GLY A 504 -11.59 -22.28 11.92
CA GLY A 504 -11.77 -22.68 13.31
C GLY A 504 -10.50 -23.03 14.07
N THR A 505 -9.38 -22.38 13.77
CA THR A 505 -8.02 -22.80 14.17
C THR A 505 -7.57 -22.54 15.60
N VAL A 506 -8.43 -22.05 16.50
CA VAL A 506 -7.99 -21.83 17.89
C VAL A 506 -7.97 -23.10 18.73
N ALA A 507 -6.76 -23.58 18.98
CA ALA A 507 -6.39 -24.37 20.15
C ALA A 507 -6.64 -23.58 21.46
N ALA A 508 -7.87 -23.59 21.98
CA ALA A 508 -8.17 -23.13 23.34
C ALA A 508 -9.37 -23.85 24.00
N GLY A 509 -9.12 -25.08 24.49
CA GLY A 509 -9.59 -25.47 25.83
C GLY A 509 -11.08 -25.76 26.09
N GLY A 510 -11.89 -26.17 25.12
CA GLY A 510 -13.24 -26.68 25.41
C GLY A 510 -14.00 -27.22 24.19
N PRO A 511 -15.07 -28.03 24.37
CA PRO A 511 -15.82 -28.62 23.26
C PRO A 511 -16.68 -27.56 22.59
N GLY A 512 -16.17 -27.01 21.50
CA GLY A 512 -16.91 -26.15 20.59
C GLY A 512 -16.09 -25.97 19.33
N VAL A 513 -16.24 -26.89 18.39
CA VAL A 513 -15.67 -26.74 17.05
C VAL A 513 -16.37 -25.56 16.38
N THR A 514 -15.69 -24.41 16.26
CA THR A 514 -16.18 -23.17 15.65
C THR A 514 -15.69 -23.05 14.21
N GLY A 515 -16.35 -22.24 13.39
CA GLY A 515 -15.89 -21.96 12.01
C GLY A 515 -16.47 -22.91 10.97
N ASP A 516 -17.28 -22.35 10.07
CA ASP A 516 -17.74 -23.08 8.88
C ASP A 516 -16.81 -22.77 7.70
N VAL A 517 -16.69 -23.72 6.78
CA VAL A 517 -16.19 -23.42 5.43
C VAL A 517 -17.34 -23.58 4.46
N VAL A 518 -17.64 -22.50 3.74
CA VAL A 518 -18.75 -22.45 2.77
C VAL A 518 -18.23 -22.04 1.41
N MET A 519 -18.47 -22.87 0.41
CA MET A 519 -18.33 -22.51 -0.99
C MET A 519 -19.64 -21.94 -1.52
N ALA A 520 -19.60 -20.81 -2.22
CA ALA A 520 -20.75 -20.29 -2.93
C ALA A 520 -21.05 -21.12 -4.19
N GLU A 521 -22.32 -21.14 -4.60
CA GLU A 521 -22.77 -21.84 -5.81
C GLU A 521 -21.98 -21.39 -7.05
N GLY A 522 -21.52 -22.36 -7.85
CA GLY A 522 -20.79 -22.13 -9.10
C GLY A 522 -19.30 -21.83 -8.95
N THR A 523 -18.78 -21.74 -7.73
CA THR A 523 -17.33 -21.66 -7.45
C THR A 523 -16.65 -23.01 -7.68
N ARG A 524 -15.33 -23.02 -7.89
CA ARG A 524 -14.52 -24.24 -8.02
C ARG A 524 -13.14 -24.06 -7.39
N THR A 525 -12.59 -25.15 -6.87
CA THR A 525 -11.16 -25.26 -6.55
C THR A 525 -10.47 -26.23 -7.51
N ARG A 526 -9.34 -25.80 -8.06
CA ARG A 526 -8.44 -26.59 -8.91
C ARG A 526 -7.01 -26.49 -8.40
N ALA A 527 -6.32 -27.61 -8.36
CA ALA A 527 -4.92 -27.69 -7.99
C ALA A 527 -4.26 -28.81 -8.80
N THR A 528 -2.94 -28.69 -9.00
CA THR A 528 -2.04 -29.75 -9.49
C THR A 528 -1.36 -30.51 -8.35
N GLY A 529 -1.79 -30.26 -7.12
CA GLY A 529 -1.37 -30.91 -5.90
C GLY A 529 -2.59 -31.14 -5.00
N ASP A 530 -2.35 -31.56 -3.77
CA ASP A 530 -3.43 -31.92 -2.84
C ASP A 530 -4.40 -30.76 -2.59
N VAL A 531 -5.69 -31.10 -2.42
CA VAL A 531 -6.72 -30.14 -1.99
C VAL A 531 -7.24 -30.55 -0.62
N ARG A 532 -7.02 -29.68 0.37
CA ARG A 532 -7.47 -29.89 1.76
C ARG A 532 -8.45 -28.83 2.21
N TYR A 533 -9.60 -29.27 2.71
CA TYR A 533 -10.60 -28.42 3.34
C TYR A 533 -10.88 -28.93 4.75
N THR A 534 -10.62 -28.10 5.75
CA THR A 534 -10.85 -28.39 7.16
C THR A 534 -11.75 -27.31 7.74
N ALA A 535 -12.94 -27.70 8.19
CA ALA A 535 -13.83 -26.83 8.94
C ALA A 535 -13.90 -27.30 10.39
N GLY A 536 -13.85 -26.37 11.33
CA GLY A 536 -14.14 -26.71 12.71
C GLY A 536 -15.58 -27.24 12.81
N ARG A 537 -16.58 -26.54 12.30
CA ARG A 537 -17.99 -26.95 12.40
C ARG A 537 -18.51 -27.64 11.14
N ASP A 538 -19.00 -26.88 10.17
CA ASP A 538 -19.60 -27.45 8.96
C ASP A 538 -18.77 -27.13 7.72
N LEU A 539 -18.72 -28.09 6.81
CA LEU A 539 -18.15 -27.91 5.47
C LEU A 539 -19.27 -28.06 4.43
N ILE A 540 -19.56 -26.98 3.70
CA ILE A 540 -20.56 -26.94 2.63
C ILE A 540 -19.84 -26.73 1.31
N LEU A 541 -19.86 -27.76 0.45
CA LEU A 541 -19.12 -27.81 -0.81
C LEU A 541 -20.05 -27.72 -2.01
N GLU A 542 -19.86 -26.69 -2.83
CA GLU A 542 -20.67 -26.43 -4.04
C GLU A 542 -19.92 -26.68 -5.37
N ALA A 543 -18.59 -26.92 -5.37
CA ALA A 543 -17.87 -27.69 -6.42
C ALA A 543 -16.39 -27.96 -6.07
N LEU A 544 -15.82 -29.08 -6.55
CA LEU A 544 -14.37 -29.35 -6.44
C LEU A 544 -13.86 -30.21 -7.61
N VAL A 545 -12.74 -29.83 -8.25
CA VAL A 545 -12.10 -30.70 -9.26
C VAL A 545 -10.57 -30.56 -9.20
N SER A 546 -9.87 -31.57 -8.66
CA SER A 546 -8.41 -31.70 -8.75
C SER A 546 -7.97 -32.48 -10.00
N LEU A 547 -6.67 -32.41 -10.31
CA LEU A 547 -6.05 -32.91 -11.54
C LEU A 547 -5.59 -34.38 -11.39
N PRO A 548 -5.07 -35.03 -12.46
CA PRO A 548 -4.58 -36.40 -12.38
C PRO A 548 -3.43 -36.51 -11.37
N ASP A 549 -3.48 -37.53 -10.52
CA ASP A 549 -2.55 -37.90 -9.44
C ASP A 549 -2.71 -37.20 -8.06
N ASP A 550 -3.64 -36.26 -7.87
CA ASP A 550 -3.77 -35.48 -6.62
C ASP A 550 -4.79 -36.02 -5.60
N ASP A 551 -4.50 -35.90 -4.30
CA ASP A 551 -5.40 -36.28 -3.22
C ASP A 551 -6.40 -35.14 -2.86
N VAL A 552 -7.61 -35.53 -2.45
CA VAL A 552 -8.63 -34.62 -1.92
C VAL A 552 -8.98 -35.04 -0.49
N GLU A 553 -8.78 -34.15 0.46
CA GLU A 553 -9.08 -34.36 1.87
C GLU A 553 -10.08 -33.33 2.40
N LEU A 554 -11.21 -33.82 2.93
CA LEU A 554 -12.29 -33.02 3.47
C LEU A 554 -12.55 -33.41 4.91
N GLN A 555 -12.45 -32.45 5.83
CA GLN A 555 -12.68 -32.67 7.26
C GLN A 555 -13.64 -31.63 7.82
N ALA A 556 -14.60 -32.07 8.62
CA ALA A 556 -15.45 -31.18 9.41
C ALA A 556 -15.68 -31.76 10.81
N GLY A 557 -15.58 -30.94 11.85
CA GLY A 557 -15.84 -31.38 13.23
C GLY A 557 -17.31 -31.68 13.51
N ARG A 558 -18.24 -31.19 12.68
CA ARG A 558 -19.66 -31.53 12.74
C ARG A 558 -20.16 -32.15 11.44
N ASP A 559 -20.63 -31.36 10.48
CA ASP A 559 -21.33 -31.89 9.31
C ASP A 559 -20.61 -31.56 8.00
N ILE A 560 -20.60 -32.51 7.07
CA ILE A 560 -20.18 -32.29 5.68
C ILE A 560 -21.40 -32.40 4.77
N HIS A 561 -21.67 -31.33 4.03
CA HIS A 561 -22.70 -31.23 3.01
C HIS A 561 -22.04 -31.13 1.63
N GLN A 562 -22.00 -32.24 0.90
CA GLN A 562 -21.49 -32.25 -0.47
C GLN A 562 -22.66 -31.97 -1.43
N HIS A 563 -22.66 -30.78 -2.03
CA HIS A 563 -23.69 -30.34 -2.99
C HIS A 563 -23.21 -30.42 -4.45
N ALA A 564 -21.95 -30.81 -4.69
CA ALA A 564 -21.39 -30.89 -6.03
C ALA A 564 -20.32 -31.98 -6.18
N ASP A 565 -19.94 -32.23 -7.43
CA ASP A 565 -19.02 -33.28 -7.80
C ASP A 565 -17.64 -33.09 -7.15
N LEU A 566 -17.03 -34.21 -6.77
CA LEU A 566 -15.64 -34.31 -6.33
C LEU A 566 -14.89 -35.16 -7.36
N SER A 567 -13.75 -34.67 -7.83
CA SER A 567 -12.84 -35.44 -8.68
C SER A 567 -11.43 -35.34 -8.14
N ALA A 568 -10.81 -36.49 -7.92
CA ALA A 568 -9.42 -36.63 -7.51
C ALA A 568 -8.70 -37.62 -8.41
N GLY A 569 -7.50 -37.27 -8.87
CA GLY A 569 -6.62 -38.22 -9.55
C GLY A 569 -6.02 -39.27 -8.60
N GLY A 570 -5.84 -38.89 -7.34
CA GLY A 570 -5.40 -39.74 -6.23
C GLY A 570 -6.56 -40.28 -5.39
N GLN A 571 -6.41 -40.20 -4.07
CA GLN A 571 -7.39 -40.63 -3.08
C GLN A 571 -8.41 -39.54 -2.75
N ILE A 572 -9.61 -39.96 -2.37
CA ILE A 572 -10.59 -39.10 -1.71
C ILE A 572 -10.72 -39.53 -0.26
N ALA A 573 -10.50 -38.62 0.68
CA ALA A 573 -10.72 -38.83 2.11
C ALA A 573 -11.71 -37.80 2.65
N VAL A 574 -12.84 -38.26 3.21
CA VAL A 574 -13.89 -37.40 3.75
C VAL A 574 -14.23 -37.83 5.17
N ALA A 575 -14.14 -36.91 6.13
CA ALA A 575 -14.36 -37.18 7.54
C ALA A 575 -15.26 -36.11 8.20
N ALA A 576 -16.48 -36.50 8.56
CA ALA A 576 -17.41 -35.67 9.33
C ALA A 576 -17.52 -36.16 10.77
N GLY A 577 -17.43 -35.25 11.75
CA GLY A 577 -17.59 -35.58 13.17
C GLY A 577 -19.00 -36.05 13.57
N ASN A 578 -20.03 -35.70 12.78
CA ASN A 578 -21.42 -36.08 12.99
C ASN A 578 -22.07 -36.61 11.70
N HIS A 579 -22.59 -35.77 10.80
CA HIS A 579 -23.30 -36.20 9.59
C HIS A 579 -22.51 -35.92 8.32
N LEU A 580 -22.50 -36.90 7.42
CA LEU A 580 -21.97 -36.74 6.07
C LEU A 580 -23.12 -36.96 5.07
N ILE A 581 -23.38 -35.99 4.22
CA ILE A 581 -24.44 -36.03 3.21
C ILE A 581 -23.83 -35.85 1.83
N VAL A 582 -24.00 -36.88 0.99
CA VAL A 582 -23.75 -36.81 -0.46
C VAL A 582 -25.10 -36.55 -1.15
N ASN A 583 -25.28 -35.34 -1.69
CA ASN A 583 -26.57 -34.91 -2.23
C ASN A 583 -26.97 -35.62 -3.54
N GLU A 584 -28.21 -35.36 -3.96
CA GLU A 584 -28.82 -35.99 -5.12
C GLU A 584 -28.05 -35.68 -6.41
N GLY A 585 -27.79 -36.71 -7.21
CA GLY A 585 -27.17 -36.58 -8.53
C GLY A 585 -25.68 -36.25 -8.55
N ILE A 586 -25.01 -36.23 -7.39
CA ILE A 586 -23.61 -35.85 -7.24
C ILE A 586 -22.65 -37.04 -7.36
N GLU A 587 -21.51 -36.86 -8.02
CA GLU A 587 -20.46 -37.87 -8.19
C GLU A 587 -19.17 -37.53 -7.44
N ALA A 588 -18.66 -38.47 -6.65
CA ALA A 588 -17.30 -38.47 -6.14
C ALA A 588 -16.47 -39.52 -6.90
N ARG A 589 -15.42 -39.09 -7.61
CA ARG A 589 -14.58 -39.95 -8.44
C ARG A 589 -13.11 -39.88 -8.04
N ALA A 590 -12.56 -41.00 -7.58
CA ALA A 590 -11.15 -41.15 -7.22
C ALA A 590 -10.39 -42.01 -8.24
N GLY A 591 -9.20 -41.57 -8.67
CA GLY A 591 -8.28 -42.37 -9.49
C GLY A 591 -7.55 -43.46 -8.69
N GLU A 592 -7.52 -43.34 -7.36
CA GLU A 592 -7.11 -44.41 -6.45
C GLU A 592 -8.28 -44.93 -5.60
N GLY A 593 -8.22 -44.80 -4.28
CA GLY A 593 -9.23 -45.26 -3.33
C GLY A 593 -10.05 -44.11 -2.74
N ALA A 594 -11.18 -44.45 -2.13
CA ALA A 594 -12.05 -43.45 -1.48
C ALA A 594 -12.47 -43.89 -0.09
N THR A 595 -12.26 -43.03 0.92
CA THR A 595 -12.64 -43.26 2.31
C THR A 595 -13.62 -42.19 2.77
N PHE A 596 -14.77 -42.61 3.28
CA PHE A 596 -15.78 -41.72 3.86
C PHE A 596 -16.11 -42.17 5.28
N THR A 597 -15.96 -41.26 6.23
CA THR A 597 -16.21 -41.50 7.66
C THR A 597 -17.20 -40.47 8.21
N ALA A 598 -18.20 -40.95 8.94
CA ALA A 598 -19.12 -40.10 9.70
C ALA A 598 -19.20 -40.55 11.15
N GLY A 599 -19.06 -39.64 12.11
CA GLY A 599 -19.20 -39.99 13.53
C GLY A 599 -20.59 -40.53 13.89
N ASN A 600 -21.62 -40.20 13.12
CA ASN A 600 -22.99 -40.61 13.37
C ASN A 600 -23.67 -41.21 12.14
N THR A 601 -24.04 -40.40 11.14
CA THR A 601 -24.80 -40.87 9.97
C THR A 601 -24.09 -40.50 8.68
N MET A 602 -24.00 -41.44 7.74
CA MET A 602 -23.73 -41.13 6.33
C MET A 602 -24.99 -41.34 5.49
N GLU A 603 -25.37 -40.34 4.70
CA GLU A 603 -26.48 -40.39 3.74
C GLU A 603 -25.96 -40.26 2.31
N GLN A 604 -26.25 -41.26 1.47
CA GLN A 604 -26.10 -41.17 0.02
C GLN A 604 -27.49 -41.00 -0.60
N ARG A 605 -27.78 -39.81 -1.12
CA ARG A 605 -29.11 -39.47 -1.64
C ARG A 605 -29.32 -39.98 -3.06
N ALA A 606 -30.55 -39.86 -3.57
CA ALA A 606 -30.95 -40.44 -4.84
C ALA A 606 -30.05 -40.00 -6.00
N GLY A 607 -29.59 -40.95 -6.81
CA GLY A 607 -28.75 -40.66 -7.98
C GLY A 607 -27.30 -40.26 -7.68
N SER A 608 -26.89 -40.18 -6.40
CA SER A 608 -25.49 -39.97 -6.03
C SER A 608 -24.60 -41.15 -6.43
N ARG A 609 -23.32 -40.88 -6.69
CA ARG A 609 -22.31 -41.86 -7.13
C ARG A 609 -21.02 -41.69 -6.35
N ILE A 610 -20.48 -42.79 -5.83
CA ILE A 610 -19.11 -42.88 -5.33
C ILE A 610 -18.37 -43.89 -6.19
N VAL A 611 -17.36 -43.44 -6.91
CA VAL A 611 -16.60 -44.25 -7.88
C VAL A 611 -15.11 -44.15 -7.55
N ALA A 612 -14.43 -45.28 -7.46
CA ALA A 612 -12.98 -45.32 -7.27
C ALA A 612 -12.34 -46.42 -8.13
N ALA A 613 -11.10 -46.22 -8.56
CA ALA A 613 -10.38 -47.26 -9.28
C ALA A 613 -10.00 -48.44 -8.36
N LYS A 614 -9.63 -48.13 -7.11
CA LYS A 614 -9.21 -49.07 -6.05
C LYS A 614 -10.27 -49.15 -4.95
N ASP A 615 -9.84 -49.37 -3.71
CA ASP A 615 -10.72 -49.69 -2.58
C ASP A 615 -11.62 -48.51 -2.17
N ILE A 616 -12.84 -48.83 -1.76
CA ILE A 616 -13.79 -47.88 -1.17
C ILE A 616 -14.13 -48.31 0.26
N SER A 617 -13.96 -47.42 1.22
CA SER A 617 -14.33 -47.65 2.62
C SER A 617 -15.33 -46.61 3.09
N ILE A 618 -16.47 -47.08 3.60
CA ILE A 618 -17.54 -46.23 4.12
C ILE A 618 -17.88 -46.65 5.55
N THR A 619 -17.63 -45.77 6.51
CA THR A 619 -17.82 -46.04 7.94
C THR A 619 -18.71 -44.99 8.60
N ALA A 620 -19.72 -45.42 9.36
CA ALA A 620 -20.51 -44.53 10.20
C ALA A 620 -20.69 -45.06 11.63
N GLY A 621 -20.56 -44.19 12.63
CA GLY A 621 -20.70 -44.56 14.04
C GLY A 621 -22.10 -45.07 14.42
N ARG A 622 -23.15 -44.65 13.70
CA ARG A 622 -24.53 -45.12 13.92
C ARG A 622 -25.15 -45.75 12.68
N SER A 623 -25.28 -45.01 11.57
CA SER A 623 -26.04 -45.51 10.42
C SER A 623 -25.46 -45.08 9.08
N VAL A 624 -25.51 -45.98 8.10
CA VAL A 624 -25.28 -45.65 6.69
C VAL A 624 -26.58 -45.88 5.94
N SER A 625 -27.04 -44.88 5.20
CA SER A 625 -28.29 -44.92 4.45
C SER A 625 -28.07 -44.56 2.98
N MET A 626 -28.23 -45.54 2.10
CA MET A 626 -28.26 -45.33 0.66
C MET A 626 -29.70 -45.25 0.14
N ALA A 627 -29.99 -44.26 -0.69
CA ALA A 627 -31.18 -44.27 -1.53
C ALA A 627 -31.11 -45.39 -2.58
N GLY A 628 -32.26 -45.86 -3.07
CA GLY A 628 -32.31 -46.99 -4.01
C GLY A 628 -31.50 -46.78 -5.30
N SER A 629 -31.45 -45.55 -5.81
CA SER A 629 -30.68 -45.19 -7.01
C SER A 629 -29.26 -44.69 -6.73
N ALA A 630 -28.81 -44.65 -5.47
CA ALA A 630 -27.43 -44.30 -5.13
C ALA A 630 -26.48 -45.46 -5.46
N LEU A 631 -25.32 -45.14 -6.04
CA LEU A 631 -24.33 -46.11 -6.51
C LEU A 631 -22.99 -45.96 -5.78
N THR A 632 -22.43 -47.07 -5.34
CA THR A 632 -20.99 -47.17 -5.03
C THR A 632 -20.33 -48.19 -5.95
N ARG A 633 -19.26 -47.79 -6.64
CA ARG A 633 -18.57 -48.65 -7.61
C ARG A 633 -17.06 -48.60 -7.44
N SER A 634 -16.44 -49.76 -7.27
CA SER A 634 -15.00 -49.92 -7.41
C SER A 634 -14.67 -50.62 -8.74
N GLU A 635 -13.66 -50.13 -9.46
CA GLU A 635 -13.25 -50.73 -10.74
C GLU A 635 -12.37 -51.97 -10.55
N GLN A 636 -11.41 -51.93 -9.61
CA GLN A 636 -10.39 -52.96 -9.40
C GLN A 636 -10.19 -53.34 -7.93
N GLY A 637 -10.85 -52.66 -6.98
CA GLY A 637 -10.68 -52.86 -5.54
C GLY A 637 -11.88 -53.45 -4.82
N ASP A 638 -11.76 -53.49 -3.51
CA ASP A 638 -12.77 -53.95 -2.57
C ASP A 638 -13.69 -52.79 -2.14
N ILE A 639 -14.90 -53.11 -1.66
CA ILE A 639 -15.82 -52.13 -1.08
C ILE A 639 -16.21 -52.58 0.33
N ALA A 640 -15.91 -51.76 1.33
CA ALA A 640 -16.25 -52.02 2.73
C ALA A 640 -17.27 -51.01 3.25
N TYR A 641 -18.37 -51.50 3.82
CA TYR A 641 -19.36 -50.70 4.54
C TYR A 641 -19.43 -51.15 6.00
N GLN A 642 -19.28 -50.19 6.92
CA GLN A 642 -19.41 -50.43 8.35
C GLN A 642 -20.36 -49.42 9.01
N ALA A 643 -21.34 -49.92 9.77
CA ALA A 643 -22.25 -49.09 10.55
C ALA A 643 -22.47 -49.62 11.96
N GLY A 644 -22.48 -48.75 12.97
CA GLY A 644 -22.66 -49.15 14.37
C GLY A 644 -24.06 -49.67 14.73
N ARG A 645 -25.09 -49.37 13.93
CA ARG A 645 -26.48 -49.78 14.18
C ARG A 645 -27.20 -50.32 12.95
N GLN A 646 -27.31 -49.52 11.89
CA GLN A 646 -28.10 -49.87 10.70
C GLN A 646 -27.36 -49.51 9.42
N LEU A 647 -27.35 -50.44 8.47
CA LEU A 647 -26.86 -50.25 7.10
C LEU A 647 -27.99 -50.52 6.11
N THR A 648 -28.35 -49.50 5.32
CA THR A 648 -29.31 -49.62 4.21
C THR A 648 -28.56 -49.53 2.88
N VAL A 649 -28.65 -50.57 2.04
CA VAL A 649 -27.88 -50.73 0.81
C VAL A 649 -28.72 -50.42 -0.42
N GLY A 650 -28.23 -49.52 -1.29
CA GLY A 650 -28.86 -49.12 -2.56
C GLY A 650 -28.36 -49.98 -3.72
N HIS A 651 -27.29 -49.52 -4.36
CA HIS A 651 -26.59 -50.23 -5.42
C HIS A 651 -25.08 -50.22 -5.18
N ILE A 652 -24.47 -51.40 -5.05
CA ILE A 652 -23.02 -51.55 -4.87
C ILE A 652 -22.48 -52.48 -5.96
N MET A 653 -21.43 -52.07 -6.65
CA MET A 653 -20.82 -52.85 -7.74
C MET A 653 -19.29 -52.93 -7.62
N THR A 654 -18.72 -54.12 -7.76
CA THR A 654 -17.30 -54.31 -8.06
C THR A 654 -17.15 -54.92 -9.47
N SER A 655 -15.92 -55.13 -9.95
CA SER A 655 -15.71 -55.82 -11.23
C SER A 655 -16.38 -57.22 -11.26
N ASP A 656 -16.97 -57.56 -12.40
CA ASP A 656 -17.70 -58.81 -12.67
C ASP A 656 -16.79 -59.93 -13.22
N ARG A 657 -15.47 -59.70 -13.21
CA ARG A 657 -14.45 -60.66 -13.64
C ARG A 657 -14.22 -61.73 -12.56
N LEU A 658 -13.62 -62.86 -12.95
CA LEU A 658 -13.33 -64.00 -12.05
C LEU A 658 -12.41 -63.63 -10.85
N ASP A 659 -11.71 -62.50 -10.95
CA ASP A 659 -10.85 -61.92 -9.91
C ASP A 659 -11.54 -60.74 -9.18
N GLY A 660 -12.87 -60.63 -9.28
CA GLY A 660 -13.64 -59.48 -8.81
C GLY A 660 -13.50 -59.18 -7.31
N GLY A 661 -13.52 -57.88 -6.97
CA GLY A 661 -13.38 -57.38 -5.61
C GLY A 661 -14.44 -57.92 -4.63
N THR A 662 -14.09 -57.86 -3.35
CA THR A 662 -14.93 -58.26 -2.22
C THR A 662 -15.78 -57.07 -1.77
N VAL A 663 -17.09 -57.30 -1.60
CA VAL A 663 -17.96 -56.38 -0.87
C VAL A 663 -18.15 -56.88 0.55
N SER A 664 -17.67 -56.14 1.54
CA SER A 664 -17.83 -56.42 2.96
C SER A 664 -18.87 -55.50 3.60
N LEU A 665 -19.90 -56.08 4.21
CA LEU A 665 -20.99 -55.35 4.86
C LEU A 665 -21.05 -55.71 6.35
N LYS A 666 -20.81 -54.74 7.23
CA LYS A 666 -20.76 -54.93 8.68
C LYS A 666 -21.69 -53.99 9.42
N ALA A 667 -22.80 -54.50 9.95
CA ALA A 667 -23.69 -53.76 10.83
C ALA A 667 -24.62 -54.68 11.64
N PRO A 668 -25.09 -54.30 12.83
CA PRO A 668 -26.07 -55.09 13.57
C PRO A 668 -27.32 -55.42 12.75
N ALA A 669 -27.85 -54.44 12.01
CA ALA A 669 -28.98 -54.61 11.11
C ALA A 669 -28.63 -54.15 9.68
N ILE A 670 -28.86 -55.01 8.69
CA ILE A 670 -28.62 -54.74 7.27
C ILE A 670 -29.92 -54.92 6.48
N SER A 671 -30.24 -54.00 5.57
CA SER A 671 -31.42 -54.10 4.70
C SER A 671 -31.17 -53.49 3.32
N GLY A 672 -31.87 -53.98 2.30
CA GLY A 672 -31.90 -53.33 0.99
C GLY A 672 -32.83 -52.10 0.97
N ALA A 673 -32.40 -51.05 0.28
CA ALA A 673 -33.19 -49.85 0.02
C ALA A 673 -34.40 -50.18 -0.88
N ALA A 674 -35.50 -49.43 -0.71
CA ALA A 674 -36.67 -49.58 -1.58
C ALA A 674 -36.29 -49.19 -3.03
N GLY A 675 -36.54 -50.10 -3.98
CA GLY A 675 -36.20 -49.87 -5.39
C GLY A 675 -34.71 -49.99 -5.72
N GLY A 676 -33.85 -50.41 -4.77
CA GLY A 676 -32.44 -50.63 -5.02
C GLY A 676 -32.13 -51.88 -5.85
N GLU A 677 -30.98 -51.86 -6.52
CA GLU A 677 -30.45 -52.97 -7.32
C GLU A 677 -29.65 -53.99 -6.48
N GLY A 678 -29.27 -53.62 -5.25
CA GLY A 678 -28.55 -54.49 -4.32
C GLY A 678 -27.04 -54.55 -4.59
N VAL A 679 -26.40 -55.63 -4.15
CA VAL A 679 -24.95 -55.83 -4.28
C VAL A 679 -24.62 -56.77 -5.43
N GLN A 680 -23.78 -56.30 -6.36
CA GLN A 680 -23.21 -57.08 -7.45
C GLN A 680 -21.69 -57.15 -7.29
N ALA A 681 -21.17 -58.33 -6.90
CA ALA A 681 -19.76 -58.53 -6.63
C ALA A 681 -19.33 -59.98 -6.86
N GLY A 682 -18.02 -60.21 -6.98
CA GLY A 682 -17.45 -61.55 -7.00
C GLY A 682 -17.62 -62.25 -5.66
N PHE A 683 -17.24 -61.57 -4.57
CA PHE A 683 -17.35 -62.07 -3.21
C PHE A 683 -18.17 -61.10 -2.36
N ILE A 684 -19.08 -61.64 -1.53
CA ILE A 684 -19.83 -60.85 -0.55
C ILE A 684 -19.59 -61.45 0.83
N ASP A 685 -19.10 -60.63 1.77
CA ASP A 685 -18.99 -60.96 3.19
C ASP A 685 -19.93 -60.08 4.01
N ILE A 686 -20.70 -60.71 4.90
CA ILE A 686 -21.72 -60.04 5.69
C ILE A 686 -21.58 -60.42 7.16
N GLU A 687 -21.34 -59.42 8.00
CA GLU A 687 -21.37 -59.54 9.46
C GLU A 687 -22.61 -58.82 10.00
N ALA A 688 -23.62 -59.58 10.42
CA ALA A 688 -24.86 -59.02 10.96
C ALA A 688 -25.52 -59.87 12.05
N SER A 689 -25.88 -59.23 13.16
CA SER A 689 -26.43 -59.90 14.34
C SER A 689 -27.97 -59.91 14.42
N GLN A 690 -28.66 -59.02 13.70
CA GLN A 690 -30.11 -58.77 13.82
C GLN A 690 -30.87 -58.79 12.48
N THR A 691 -30.29 -59.38 11.42
CA THR A 691 -30.87 -59.32 10.07
C THR A 691 -31.77 -60.52 9.74
N SER A 692 -32.92 -60.27 9.10
CA SER A 692 -33.83 -61.32 8.60
C SER A 692 -33.47 -61.77 7.18
N ALA A 693 -33.85 -63.01 6.81
CA ALA A 693 -33.61 -63.54 5.45
C ALA A 693 -34.18 -62.62 4.36
N THR A 694 -35.38 -62.10 4.55
CA THR A 694 -36.04 -61.17 3.60
C THR A 694 -35.27 -59.84 3.47
N ALA A 695 -34.64 -59.36 4.53
CA ALA A 695 -33.84 -58.14 4.49
C ALA A 695 -32.53 -58.33 3.73
N LEU A 696 -31.89 -59.50 3.90
CA LEU A 696 -30.71 -59.93 3.13
C LEU A 696 -31.04 -60.17 1.65
N GLU A 697 -32.15 -60.83 1.34
CA GLU A 697 -32.61 -61.02 -0.03
C GLU A 697 -32.80 -59.69 -0.76
N ARG A 698 -33.34 -58.68 -0.08
CA ARG A 698 -33.48 -57.33 -0.64
C ARG A 698 -32.15 -56.61 -0.81
N ALA A 699 -31.16 -56.86 0.04
CA ALA A 699 -29.85 -56.24 -0.04
C ALA A 699 -28.98 -56.83 -1.16
N ILE A 700 -29.10 -58.13 -1.44
CA ILE A 700 -28.26 -58.84 -2.43
C ILE A 700 -28.96 -58.92 -3.80
N ARG A 701 -30.30 -59.05 -3.82
CA ARG A 701 -31.20 -59.14 -5.00
C ARG A 701 -30.97 -60.33 -5.95
N SER A 702 -29.72 -60.60 -6.38
CA SER A 702 -29.32 -61.69 -7.28
C SER A 702 -28.26 -62.62 -6.67
N PRO A 703 -28.56 -63.35 -5.57
CA PRO A 703 -27.57 -64.18 -4.87
C PRO A 703 -26.97 -65.33 -5.71
N TYR A 704 -27.56 -65.64 -6.87
CA TYR A 704 -27.12 -66.70 -7.78
C TYR A 704 -26.09 -66.24 -8.82
N GLU A 705 -25.88 -64.93 -8.94
CA GLU A 705 -24.88 -64.35 -9.86
C GLU A 705 -23.53 -64.12 -9.18
N VAL A 706 -23.50 -64.19 -7.84
CA VAL A 706 -22.32 -64.02 -6.98
C VAL A 706 -21.51 -65.32 -6.87
N THR A 707 -20.19 -65.24 -6.87
CA THR A 707 -19.30 -66.42 -6.76
C THR A 707 -19.43 -67.08 -5.39
N ARG A 708 -19.36 -66.30 -4.30
CA ARG A 708 -19.51 -66.77 -2.91
C ARG A 708 -20.13 -65.69 -2.02
N ILE A 709 -21.09 -66.10 -1.19
CA ILE A 709 -21.71 -65.27 -0.14
C ILE A 709 -21.42 -65.90 1.22
N VAL A 710 -20.76 -65.15 2.10
CA VAL A 710 -20.50 -65.52 3.49
C VAL A 710 -21.35 -64.63 4.40
N VAL A 711 -22.04 -65.23 5.36
CA VAL A 711 -22.80 -64.52 6.39
C VAL A 711 -22.35 -65.03 7.75
N ASN A 712 -21.81 -64.16 8.60
CA ASN A 712 -21.29 -64.48 9.93
C ASN A 712 -20.33 -65.70 9.91
N GLN A 713 -19.36 -65.66 9.01
CA GLN A 713 -18.35 -66.72 8.79
C GLN A 713 -18.93 -68.07 8.32
N ARG A 714 -20.18 -68.11 7.85
CA ARG A 714 -20.81 -69.31 7.27
C ARG A 714 -21.17 -69.08 5.81
N GLU A 715 -20.86 -70.05 4.95
CA GLU A 715 -21.31 -70.00 3.55
C GLU A 715 -22.84 -70.03 3.47
N ALA A 716 -23.42 -68.98 2.90
CA ALA A 716 -24.85 -68.79 2.82
C ALA A 716 -25.40 -68.94 1.39
N GLY A 717 -24.55 -68.76 0.36
CA GLY A 717 -24.98 -68.83 -1.04
C GLY A 717 -23.86 -68.55 -2.05
N GLY A 718 -24.24 -68.41 -3.31
CA GLY A 718 -23.33 -68.22 -4.45
C GLY A 718 -23.14 -69.49 -5.30
N ARG A 719 -22.49 -69.32 -6.46
CA ARG A 719 -22.24 -70.41 -7.42
C ARG A 719 -21.41 -71.53 -6.81
N MET A 720 -20.36 -71.21 -6.04
CA MET A 720 -19.49 -72.20 -5.41
C MET A 720 -20.23 -73.07 -4.38
N THR A 721 -21.08 -72.47 -3.54
CA THR A 721 -21.87 -73.23 -2.55
C THR A 721 -22.93 -74.10 -3.22
N ARG A 722 -23.46 -73.68 -4.38
CA ARG A 722 -24.39 -74.49 -5.18
C ARG A 722 -23.69 -75.69 -5.79
N ASP A 723 -22.53 -75.48 -6.40
CA ASP A 723 -21.73 -76.54 -6.99
C ASP A 723 -21.24 -77.52 -5.90
N ALA A 724 -20.88 -77.02 -4.72
CA ALA A 724 -20.54 -77.86 -3.56
C ALA A 724 -21.73 -78.70 -3.07
N ARG A 725 -22.94 -78.11 -2.96
CA ARG A 725 -24.17 -78.87 -2.61
C ARG A 725 -24.54 -79.89 -3.67
N PHE A 726 -24.44 -79.51 -4.95
CA PHE A 726 -24.66 -80.40 -6.08
C PHE A 726 -23.67 -81.58 -6.09
N MET A 727 -22.38 -81.31 -5.87
CA MET A 727 -21.35 -82.36 -5.77
C MET A 727 -21.58 -83.26 -4.55
N ASN A 728 -22.06 -82.71 -3.44
CA ASN A 728 -22.41 -83.50 -2.25
C ASN A 728 -23.64 -84.39 -2.50
N ASP A 729 -24.66 -83.88 -3.18
CA ASP A 729 -25.85 -84.65 -3.61
C ASP A 729 -25.48 -85.75 -4.63
N LEU A 730 -24.50 -85.50 -5.51
CA LEU A 730 -23.98 -86.50 -6.46
C LEU A 730 -23.24 -87.66 -5.75
N LEU A 731 -22.57 -87.37 -4.63
CA LEU A 731 -21.81 -88.34 -3.84
C LEU A 731 -22.70 -89.15 -2.87
N LEU A 732 -23.95 -88.72 -2.63
CA LEU A 732 -24.89 -89.34 -1.68
C LEU A 732 -25.93 -90.28 -2.33
N VAL A 733 -25.81 -90.64 -3.61
CA VAL A 733 -26.69 -91.64 -4.25
C VAL A 733 -26.53 -93.01 -3.55
N PRO A 734 -27.58 -93.58 -2.93
CA PRO A 734 -27.49 -94.89 -2.29
C PRO A 734 -27.38 -96.01 -3.34
N ASN A 735 -26.36 -96.85 -3.22
CA ASN A 735 -26.23 -98.10 -3.97
C ASN A 735 -27.42 -99.03 -3.69
N GLY A 736 -28.29 -99.24 -4.69
CA GLY A 736 -29.21 -100.37 -4.70
C GLY A 736 -30.43 -100.24 -5.59
N MET A 737 -30.32 -100.59 -6.88
CA MET A 737 -31.16 -101.63 -7.52
C MET A 737 -30.78 -101.88 -8.99
N THR A 738 -30.95 -103.13 -9.39
CA THR A 738 -30.30 -103.88 -10.48
C THR A 738 -31.01 -103.87 -11.84
N VAL A 739 -30.16 -103.90 -12.88
CA VAL A 739 -30.22 -104.42 -14.27
C VAL A 739 -31.42 -105.29 -14.72
N ALA A 740 -32.05 -104.90 -15.85
CA ALA A 740 -32.47 -105.70 -17.03
C ALA A 740 -33.12 -104.71 -18.04
N GLN A 741 -33.00 -104.72 -19.38
CA GLN A 741 -32.72 -105.76 -20.36
C GLN A 741 -32.39 -105.10 -21.74
N ARG A 742 -31.33 -105.59 -22.40
CA ARG A 742 -31.00 -105.66 -23.86
C ARG A 742 -31.66 -104.72 -24.92
N VAL A 743 -30.84 -103.85 -25.53
CA VAL A 743 -30.35 -103.78 -26.96
C VAL A 743 -31.22 -104.52 -28.01
N PRO A 744 -31.57 -103.95 -29.21
CA PRO A 744 -30.55 -103.55 -30.21
C PRO A 744 -30.78 -102.35 -31.15
N VAL A 745 -29.63 -101.80 -31.56
CA VAL A 745 -29.30 -100.94 -32.71
C VAL A 745 -29.51 -101.74 -34.02
N PRO A 746 -29.99 -101.16 -35.14
CA PRO A 746 -29.13 -100.53 -36.18
C PRO A 746 -29.82 -99.32 -36.87
N ASP A 747 -29.24 -98.48 -37.71
CA ASP A 747 -27.88 -98.30 -38.25
C ASP A 747 -27.78 -96.85 -38.76
N ALA A 748 -26.56 -96.47 -39.12
CA ALA A 748 -26.13 -95.16 -39.58
C ALA A 748 -26.61 -94.73 -41.00
N ASP A 749 -26.39 -93.43 -41.24
CA ASP A 749 -26.31 -92.69 -42.51
C ASP A 749 -27.62 -92.25 -43.19
N GLN A 750 -28.05 -91.01 -42.92
CA GLN A 750 -27.72 -89.81 -43.72
C GLN A 750 -28.01 -88.52 -42.96
#